data_AF-A0A8W7NZB8-F1
#
_entry.id   AF-A0A8W7NZB8-F1
#
_cell.length_a   1.000
_cell.length_b   1.000
_cell.length_c   1.000
_cell.angle_alpha   90.00
_cell.angle_beta   90.00
_cell.angle_gamma   90.00
#
_symmetry.space_group_name_H-M   'P 1'
#
loop_
_entity.id
_entity.type
_entity.pdbx_description
1 polymer ?
#
loop_
_entity_poly.entity_id
_entity_poly.type
_entity_poly.pdbx_seq_one_letter_code
_entity_poly.pdbx_strand_id
1 'polypeptide(L)'
;MSSVYIFISSVPSTEHDLFPFQSAALLQFHLTFSTTTGTLACGMKAGAYLAYGAERHYESNKHYSLKVLSFCPKQFIAQFNNELNYEVTRTLMISPRPNDSLSAAYYLEYLCFVNNTIEVPRLEMDSANCSVAAKVYQCFLWCEEILMQGFRLASHSLVRASRENPMFGALICIRHLLSKLDFKDLSEDECWRTSITRLISTCDSIAKVVSVVTNNSSPEGTFLEDFLERNLNECADIEMGDENEVQPCDNVNSVASNAMQEESGDGAKRETTPQMILLCSWRTIKEISLILGDIASRSPIINAGSTVFQNESNGLLTCQQILGIGNQFIELLSETKHRGAFEQAYIGFSKICLRLWGSPHTELHQLPMRWIKELINAIAGNVSTETVPPLVHKEVVEINLDKLCVTRRSAGIPFIIQALITSELQVSSTKGLQFCMKTLLELCRSCTTSSQTRTHSLNILRSLFRSTDLGETVGEFVSEGIMCAINGYEAESWSERNSSTLLFSALMVRVFGVQRTKDSENLNIRNKMTGRIFFLRYPMLYDYFVLELEKASKIIIQGSRSKKLHPLLLLLSRLYPSALEGSESNLKLSRFVPLVSICSGCAELQTRYLAAKIISIIVSPDLMFDRICLLLESLNRSNNRNVNPNSLHGALLQILCLIKTKNPGLVAAATSSGQLNNWIELYTAISNYLFEVKPNFIIYSTILDILLEILARCQHIIIAEDDQFIDDLSNIIDYLLNLAHHRTFYGEPLVFQKIVLLKTFMYLYSDDEAAIRSTQCFLLRIESDGEKKQSPEYIQAMLNTILLVLDIDHIGKHCEEYDITPVEVFYFRNICELKPDRLRWLKAELLRSQHFHSCLRRLILDECHKQPYTIQVKAYLVLSYSGVAVSNVLLDGKSAREAIQSIFKVANSKPYQLRSAMFRCLKRMLQNESKGSNEFTLNVDFVPTLTAAYQSKPIRLTAVECLHIVGRKIFEGKSLNQYISFSFALLNLLSDDDSSIRAKASMVVSQLHQVVEKVKQKPLVATYAQSAYLRLLTKTMVGHKFTINQVVSVIVVIWIMKEQEAEDESPNIDDISEMKVFDKNEVNIYGELELLRDYCIAELKHIELNNTDYTLDSNIDKIQKIVDKHLQQPTCIRELLKSTAKISSRFIGIVL
;
A
#
# COMPACT_ATOMS: atom_id res chain seq x y z
N MET A 1 16.12 -18.62 -43.19
CA MET A 1 16.87 -19.17 -42.03
C MET A 1 17.90 -18.19 -41.50
N SER A 2 18.69 -17.51 -42.35
CA SER A 2 19.75 -16.57 -41.93
C SER A 2 19.26 -15.26 -41.29
N SER A 3 18.01 -14.84 -41.56
CA SER A 3 17.38 -13.65 -40.99
C SER A 3 16.82 -13.85 -39.56
N VAL A 4 16.73 -15.10 -39.09
CA VAL A 4 16.27 -15.43 -37.72
C VAL A 4 17.42 -15.36 -36.71
N TYR A 5 18.65 -15.59 -37.17
CA TYR A 5 19.85 -15.54 -36.33
C TYR A 5 20.28 -14.12 -35.94
N ILE A 6 19.96 -13.11 -36.76
CA ILE A 6 20.36 -11.71 -36.54
C ILE A 6 19.52 -11.05 -35.42
N PHE A 7 18.32 -11.57 -35.13
CA PHE A 7 17.44 -11.03 -34.08
C PHE A 7 17.87 -11.45 -32.66
N ILE A 8 18.71 -12.48 -32.54
CA ILE A 8 19.13 -13.07 -31.25
C ILE A 8 20.23 -12.22 -30.57
N SER A 9 20.96 -11.38 -31.32
CA SER A 9 22.07 -10.58 -30.81
C SER A 9 21.71 -9.19 -30.26
N SER A 10 20.43 -8.79 -30.24
CA SER A 10 20.02 -7.41 -29.90
C SER A 10 19.19 -7.25 -28.62
N VAL A 11 19.10 -8.26 -27.76
CA VAL A 11 18.38 -8.17 -26.47
C VAL A 11 19.37 -7.86 -25.33
N PRO A 12 19.21 -6.76 -24.57
CA PRO A 12 20.14 -6.39 -23.49
C PRO A 12 20.06 -7.35 -22.30
N SER A 13 21.22 -7.71 -21.74
CA SER A 13 21.43 -8.75 -20.71
C SER A 13 21.13 -8.33 -19.26
N THR A 14 20.26 -7.34 -19.02
CA THR A 14 20.09 -6.73 -17.68
C THR A 14 18.79 -7.05 -16.94
N GLU A 15 17.93 -7.91 -17.47
CA GLU A 15 16.61 -8.24 -16.86
C GLU A 15 16.49 -9.65 -16.27
N HIS A 16 17.61 -10.30 -15.91
CA HIS A 16 17.59 -11.70 -15.46
C HIS A 16 17.15 -11.94 -14.00
N ASP A 17 17.02 -10.90 -13.17
CA ASP A 17 16.77 -11.07 -11.73
C ASP A 17 15.31 -10.88 -11.26
N LEU A 18 14.35 -10.64 -12.17
CA LEU A 18 12.96 -10.29 -11.78
C LEU A 18 11.83 -11.21 -12.26
N PHE A 19 12.07 -12.21 -13.13
CA PHE A 19 10.99 -13.10 -13.61
C PHE A 19 11.43 -14.55 -13.87
N PRO A 20 11.34 -15.47 -12.89
CA PRO A 20 11.67 -16.88 -13.09
C PRO A 20 10.57 -17.67 -13.85
N PHE A 21 9.34 -17.16 -13.92
CA PHE A 21 8.19 -17.89 -14.45
C PHE A 21 8.03 -17.82 -15.97
N GLN A 22 8.62 -16.83 -16.65
CA GLN A 22 8.48 -16.65 -18.10
C GLN A 22 9.52 -17.43 -18.90
N SER A 23 10.70 -17.69 -18.35
CA SER A 23 11.82 -18.30 -19.05
C SER A 23 11.61 -19.80 -19.33
N ALA A 24 10.91 -20.55 -18.46
CA ALA A 24 10.71 -21.99 -18.64
C ALA A 24 9.71 -22.34 -19.76
N ALA A 25 8.60 -21.60 -19.87
CA ALA A 25 7.62 -21.80 -20.94
C ALA A 25 8.17 -21.36 -22.31
N LEU A 26 8.95 -20.27 -22.35
CA LEU A 26 9.61 -19.79 -23.58
C LEU A 26 10.72 -20.73 -24.05
N LEU A 27 11.49 -21.34 -23.16
CA LEU A 27 12.51 -22.34 -23.54
C LEU A 27 11.88 -23.58 -24.20
N GLN A 28 10.70 -23.99 -23.72
CA GLN A 28 10.01 -25.17 -24.24
C GLN A 28 9.33 -24.91 -25.60
N PHE A 29 8.89 -23.68 -25.87
CA PHE A 29 8.47 -23.24 -27.20
C PHE A 29 9.65 -23.10 -28.18
N HIS A 30 10.82 -22.65 -27.70
CA HIS A 30 12.03 -22.46 -28.48
C HIS A 30 12.66 -23.75 -29.04
N LEU A 31 12.58 -24.87 -28.31
CA LEU A 31 13.18 -26.15 -28.74
C LEU A 31 12.42 -26.84 -29.89
N THR A 32 11.16 -26.47 -30.14
CA THR A 32 10.29 -27.12 -31.15
C THR A 32 10.38 -26.53 -32.56
N PHE A 33 11.04 -25.39 -32.78
CA PHE A 33 11.05 -24.71 -34.08
C PHE A 33 11.98 -25.33 -35.15
N SER A 34 12.65 -26.45 -34.85
CA SER A 34 13.62 -27.10 -35.74
C SER A 34 13.02 -28.09 -36.75
N THR A 35 11.71 -28.36 -36.70
CA THR A 35 11.03 -29.30 -37.62
C THR A 35 9.66 -28.78 -38.07
N THR A 36 9.26 -29.09 -39.31
CA THR A 36 7.94 -28.74 -39.89
C THR A 36 6.77 -29.23 -39.02
N THR A 37 6.96 -30.35 -38.32
CA THR A 37 6.04 -30.93 -37.33
C THR A 37 5.95 -30.11 -36.03
N GLY A 38 7.03 -29.47 -35.61
CA GLY A 38 7.06 -28.63 -34.42
C GLY A 38 6.33 -27.30 -34.61
N THR A 39 6.40 -26.71 -35.80
CA THR A 39 5.60 -25.52 -36.18
C THR A 39 4.10 -25.81 -36.16
N LEU A 40 3.71 -27.02 -36.59
CA LEU A 40 2.32 -27.50 -36.57
C LEU A 40 1.77 -27.66 -35.14
N ALA A 41 2.47 -28.36 -34.25
CA ALA A 41 2.05 -28.53 -32.87
C ALA A 41 2.01 -27.20 -32.09
N CYS A 42 2.95 -26.31 -32.40
CA CYS A 42 3.02 -24.97 -31.84
C CYS A 42 1.86 -24.08 -32.30
N GLY A 43 1.48 -24.15 -33.59
CA GLY A 43 0.32 -23.46 -34.15
C GLY A 43 -1.00 -23.94 -33.56
N MET A 44 -1.16 -25.25 -33.33
CA MET A 44 -2.37 -25.80 -32.68
C MET A 44 -2.49 -25.36 -31.21
N LYS A 45 -1.38 -25.37 -30.47
CA LYS A 45 -1.33 -24.83 -29.10
C LYS A 45 -1.66 -23.34 -29.08
N ALA A 46 -1.07 -22.55 -29.99
CA ALA A 46 -1.33 -21.11 -30.07
C ALA A 46 -2.78 -20.77 -30.45
N GLY A 47 -3.39 -21.53 -31.36
CA GLY A 47 -4.81 -21.41 -31.72
C GLY A 47 -5.73 -21.70 -30.54
N ALA A 48 -5.46 -22.78 -29.80
CA ALA A 48 -6.15 -23.07 -28.54
C ALA A 48 -5.90 -21.99 -27.47
N TYR A 49 -4.67 -21.48 -27.34
CA TYR A 49 -4.36 -20.39 -26.41
C TYR A 49 -5.09 -19.10 -26.74
N LEU A 50 -5.25 -18.77 -28.02
CA LEU A 50 -6.03 -17.61 -28.44
C LEU A 50 -7.52 -17.88 -28.17
N ALA A 51 -8.07 -19.02 -28.63
CA ALA A 51 -9.48 -19.40 -28.53
C ALA A 51 -9.99 -19.57 -27.08
N TYR A 52 -9.15 -20.11 -26.19
CA TYR A 52 -9.48 -20.34 -24.78
C TYR A 52 -8.85 -19.29 -23.83
N GLY A 53 -8.13 -18.30 -24.38
CA GLY A 53 -7.42 -17.26 -23.62
C GLY A 53 -8.31 -16.19 -22.97
N ALA A 54 -9.63 -16.31 -23.08
CA ALA A 54 -10.60 -15.42 -22.41
C ALA A 54 -10.47 -15.47 -20.87
N GLU A 55 -10.00 -16.58 -20.30
CA GLU A 55 -9.89 -16.79 -18.84
C GLU A 55 -8.52 -16.41 -18.23
N ARG A 56 -7.48 -16.10 -19.02
CA ARG A 56 -6.13 -15.78 -18.48
C ARG A 56 -5.66 -14.37 -18.82
N HIS A 57 -5.28 -13.62 -17.78
CA HIS A 57 -5.22 -12.15 -17.72
C HIS A 57 -4.01 -11.43 -18.38
N TYR A 58 -3.16 -12.11 -19.17
CA TYR A 58 -1.92 -11.49 -19.69
C TYR A 58 -2.00 -11.14 -21.19
N GLU A 59 -2.02 -9.83 -21.50
CA GLU A 59 -2.05 -9.30 -22.88
C GLU A 59 -0.89 -9.79 -23.77
N SER A 60 0.31 -9.90 -23.19
CA SER A 60 1.51 -10.36 -23.91
C SER A 60 1.30 -11.75 -24.56
N ASN A 61 0.56 -12.64 -23.90
CA ASN A 61 0.30 -13.98 -24.42
C ASN A 61 -0.60 -13.95 -25.66
N LYS A 62 -1.57 -13.03 -25.72
CA LYS A 62 -2.46 -12.86 -26.88
C LYS A 62 -1.67 -12.37 -28.09
N HIS A 63 -0.78 -11.40 -27.89
CA HIS A 63 0.14 -10.90 -28.91
C HIS A 63 1.08 -11.99 -29.46
N TYR A 64 1.72 -12.77 -28.60
CA TYR A 64 2.60 -13.86 -29.04
C TYR A 64 1.83 -14.98 -29.75
N SER A 65 0.65 -15.33 -29.26
CA SER A 65 -0.21 -16.34 -29.90
C SER A 65 -0.58 -15.94 -31.32
N LEU A 66 -0.94 -14.67 -31.53
CA LEU A 66 -1.28 -14.14 -32.84
C LEU A 66 -0.08 -14.14 -33.80
N LYS A 67 1.12 -13.79 -33.31
CA LYS A 67 2.36 -13.92 -34.08
C LYS A 67 2.62 -15.36 -34.51
N VAL A 68 2.48 -16.34 -33.62
CA VAL A 68 2.65 -17.75 -33.95
C VAL A 68 1.62 -18.21 -35.00
N LEU A 69 0.36 -17.79 -34.85
CA LEU A 69 -0.71 -18.11 -35.79
C LEU A 69 -0.46 -17.54 -37.19
N SER A 70 0.20 -16.38 -37.30
CA SER A 70 0.57 -15.81 -38.61
C SER A 70 1.53 -16.67 -39.43
N PHE A 71 2.29 -17.58 -38.78
CA PHE A 71 3.17 -18.54 -39.43
C PHE A 71 2.50 -19.91 -39.70
N CYS A 72 1.24 -20.09 -39.32
CA CYS A 72 0.54 -21.37 -39.43
C CYS A 72 -0.02 -21.59 -40.85
N PRO A 73 0.08 -22.80 -41.43
CA PRO A 73 -0.46 -23.08 -42.77
C PRO A 73 -1.99 -22.88 -42.86
N LYS A 74 -2.47 -22.32 -43.98
CA LYS A 74 -3.90 -21.97 -44.20
C LYS A 74 -4.89 -23.12 -44.01
N GLN A 75 -4.46 -24.37 -44.21
CA GLN A 75 -5.30 -25.56 -44.05
C GLN A 75 -5.71 -25.80 -42.59
N PHE A 76 -4.91 -25.36 -41.62
CA PHE A 76 -5.18 -25.53 -40.19
C PHE A 76 -5.94 -24.35 -39.59
N ILE A 77 -5.83 -23.16 -40.18
CA ILE A 77 -6.59 -21.97 -39.80
C ILE A 77 -8.10 -22.26 -39.78
N ALA A 78 -8.58 -23.04 -40.75
CA ALA A 78 -9.99 -23.40 -40.88
C ALA A 78 -10.54 -24.23 -39.69
N GLN A 79 -9.69 -24.95 -38.95
CA GLN A 79 -10.11 -25.77 -37.81
C GLN A 79 -10.57 -24.91 -36.62
N PHE A 80 -10.10 -23.67 -36.54
CA PHE A 80 -10.46 -22.73 -35.48
C PHE A 80 -11.67 -21.86 -35.83
N ASN A 81 -12.23 -21.95 -37.04
CA ASN A 81 -13.31 -21.07 -37.49
C ASN A 81 -14.59 -21.18 -36.64
N ASN A 82 -14.81 -22.31 -35.96
CA ASN A 82 -15.96 -22.48 -35.08
C ASN A 82 -15.78 -21.74 -33.74
N GLU A 83 -14.54 -21.57 -33.27
CA GLU A 83 -14.22 -20.95 -31.98
C GLU A 83 -13.76 -19.48 -32.13
N LEU A 84 -13.13 -19.15 -33.26
CA LEU A 84 -12.59 -17.84 -33.62
C LEU A 84 -13.31 -17.31 -34.87
N ASN A 85 -14.47 -16.69 -34.68
CA ASN A 85 -15.26 -16.06 -35.73
C ASN A 85 -15.83 -14.69 -35.31
N TYR A 86 -16.47 -14.01 -36.26
CA TYR A 86 -17.04 -12.68 -36.05
C TYR A 86 -18.18 -12.67 -35.02
N GLU A 87 -18.97 -13.74 -34.90
CA GLU A 87 -20.07 -13.80 -33.93
C GLU A 87 -19.55 -13.89 -32.49
N VAL A 88 -18.57 -14.77 -32.24
CA VAL A 88 -17.87 -14.85 -30.95
C VAL A 88 -17.19 -13.51 -30.62
N THR A 89 -16.55 -12.90 -31.63
CA THR A 89 -15.91 -11.59 -31.48
C THR A 89 -16.93 -10.52 -31.08
N ARG A 90 -18.14 -10.54 -31.65
CA ARG A 90 -19.23 -9.63 -31.29
C ARG A 90 -19.67 -9.82 -29.85
N THR A 91 -19.88 -11.07 -29.41
CA THR A 91 -20.27 -11.38 -28.03
C THR A 91 -19.24 -10.86 -27.01
N LEU A 92 -17.95 -11.04 -27.31
CA LEU A 92 -16.87 -10.53 -26.47
C LEU A 92 -16.76 -9.00 -26.52
N MET A 93 -17.06 -8.39 -27.66
CA MET A 93 -17.04 -6.94 -27.85
C MET A 93 -18.12 -6.24 -27.01
N ILE A 94 -19.34 -6.78 -26.97
CA ILE A 94 -20.45 -6.23 -26.17
C ILE A 94 -20.46 -6.71 -24.72
N SER A 95 -19.42 -7.44 -24.29
CA SER A 95 -19.32 -7.93 -22.92
C SER A 95 -18.99 -6.78 -21.95
N PRO A 96 -19.63 -6.74 -20.76
CA PRO A 96 -19.24 -5.83 -19.68
C PRO A 96 -17.85 -6.09 -19.10
N ARG A 97 -17.22 -7.23 -19.41
CA ARG A 97 -15.93 -7.62 -18.84
C ARG A 97 -14.77 -7.06 -19.67
N PRO A 98 -13.85 -6.25 -19.10
CA PRO A 98 -12.75 -5.66 -19.86
C PRO A 98 -11.81 -6.66 -20.56
N ASN A 99 -11.61 -7.84 -19.98
CA ASN A 99 -10.76 -8.89 -20.57
C ASN A 99 -11.38 -9.49 -21.84
N ASP A 100 -12.71 -9.55 -21.91
CA ASP A 100 -13.43 -10.07 -23.07
C ASP A 100 -13.27 -9.10 -24.23
N SER A 101 -13.48 -7.80 -24.00
CA SER A 101 -13.30 -6.77 -25.03
C SER A 101 -11.86 -6.65 -25.54
N LEU A 102 -10.87 -6.85 -24.65
CA LEU A 102 -9.47 -6.94 -25.07
C LEU A 102 -9.23 -8.18 -25.94
N SER A 103 -9.84 -9.32 -25.60
CA SER A 103 -9.76 -10.53 -26.42
C SER A 103 -10.42 -10.32 -27.79
N ALA A 104 -11.57 -9.63 -27.83
CA ALA A 104 -12.26 -9.27 -29.06
C ALA A 104 -11.35 -8.48 -30.01
N ALA A 105 -10.55 -7.54 -29.49
CA ALA A 105 -9.61 -6.77 -30.31
C ALA A 105 -8.54 -7.65 -30.99
N TYR A 106 -7.94 -8.60 -30.27
CA TYR A 106 -6.98 -9.55 -30.83
C TYR A 106 -7.63 -10.60 -31.75
N TYR A 107 -8.87 -11.02 -31.46
CA TYR A 107 -9.63 -11.90 -32.36
C TYR A 107 -9.93 -11.20 -33.67
N LEU A 108 -10.30 -9.93 -33.60
CA LEU A 108 -10.54 -9.10 -34.77
C LEU A 108 -9.25 -8.88 -35.59
N GLU A 109 -8.09 -8.70 -34.94
CA GLU A 109 -6.79 -8.68 -35.62
C GLU A 109 -6.52 -10.00 -36.36
N TYR A 110 -6.76 -11.14 -35.71
CA TYR A 110 -6.60 -12.45 -36.32
C TYR A 110 -7.53 -12.62 -37.54
N LEU A 111 -8.80 -12.27 -37.41
CA LEU A 111 -9.80 -12.35 -38.48
C LEU A 111 -9.48 -11.40 -39.64
N CYS A 112 -8.92 -10.22 -39.37
CA CYS A 112 -8.56 -9.26 -40.41
C CYS A 112 -7.29 -9.69 -41.16
N PHE A 113 -6.21 -10.00 -40.43
CA PHE A 113 -4.85 -10.05 -40.99
C PHE A 113 -4.30 -11.48 -41.16
N VAL A 114 -4.83 -12.48 -40.45
CA VAL A 114 -4.33 -13.85 -40.49
C VAL A 114 -5.31 -14.81 -41.18
N ASN A 115 -6.59 -14.75 -40.81
CA ASN A 115 -7.62 -15.65 -41.32
C ASN A 115 -8.38 -15.04 -42.50
N ASN A 116 -8.13 -15.55 -43.71
CA ASN A 116 -8.84 -15.14 -44.93
C ASN A 116 -9.94 -16.13 -45.35
N THR A 117 -10.30 -17.10 -44.51
CA THR A 117 -11.27 -18.15 -44.85
C THR A 117 -12.71 -17.81 -44.44
N ILE A 118 -12.90 -16.80 -43.58
CA ILE A 118 -14.20 -16.35 -43.11
C ILE A 118 -14.54 -15.04 -43.80
N GLU A 119 -15.73 -14.95 -44.41
CA GLU A 119 -16.24 -13.71 -44.99
C GLU A 119 -16.59 -12.70 -43.89
N VAL A 120 -16.36 -11.42 -44.20
CA VAL A 120 -16.68 -10.32 -43.28
C VAL A 120 -18.21 -10.23 -43.11
N PRO A 121 -18.73 -9.91 -41.91
CA PRO A 121 -20.16 -9.74 -41.70
C PRO A 121 -20.77 -8.72 -42.67
N ARG A 122 -22.01 -8.97 -43.12
CA ARG A 122 -22.75 -8.00 -43.94
C ARG A 122 -23.10 -6.78 -43.09
N LEU A 123 -22.77 -5.61 -43.61
CA LEU A 123 -23.14 -4.32 -43.03
C LEU A 123 -24.61 -4.02 -43.31
N GLU A 124 -25.27 -3.29 -42.41
CA GLU A 124 -26.66 -2.85 -42.60
C GLU A 124 -26.75 -1.68 -43.59
N MET A 125 -25.65 -0.94 -43.81
CA MET A 125 -25.55 0.18 -44.75
C MET A 125 -24.74 -0.16 -46.00
N ASP A 126 -25.11 0.40 -47.16
CA ASP A 126 -24.36 0.28 -48.42
C ASP A 126 -22.95 0.88 -48.27
N SER A 127 -21.92 0.05 -48.38
CA SER A 127 -20.52 0.48 -48.27
C SER A 127 -20.03 1.11 -49.57
N ALA A 128 -19.48 2.32 -49.49
CA ALA A 128 -18.66 2.86 -50.57
C ALA A 128 -17.45 1.93 -50.83
N ASN A 129 -17.11 1.69 -52.10
CA ASN A 129 -15.99 0.83 -52.48
C ASN A 129 -14.66 1.50 -52.06
N CYS A 130 -14.12 1.08 -50.91
CA CYS A 130 -12.81 1.50 -50.46
C CYS A 130 -11.71 0.68 -51.15
N SER A 131 -10.70 1.36 -51.67
CA SER A 131 -9.56 0.77 -52.37
C SER A 131 -8.46 0.31 -51.41
N VAL A 132 -8.27 1.03 -50.31
CA VAL A 132 -7.20 0.78 -49.33
C VAL A 132 -7.70 -0.10 -48.19
N ALA A 133 -7.11 -1.29 -48.05
CA ALA A 133 -7.42 -2.24 -46.97
C ALA A 133 -8.93 -2.58 -46.83
N ALA A 134 -9.61 -2.84 -47.96
CA ALA A 134 -11.06 -3.04 -48.05
C ALA A 134 -11.66 -3.97 -46.96
N LYS A 135 -11.03 -5.12 -46.68
CA LYS A 135 -11.48 -6.07 -45.63
C LYS A 135 -11.44 -5.46 -44.23
N VAL A 136 -10.37 -4.70 -43.92
CA VAL A 136 -10.20 -4.02 -42.63
C VAL A 136 -11.17 -2.84 -42.52
N TYR A 137 -11.40 -2.12 -43.62
CA TYR A 137 -12.40 -1.05 -43.67
C TYR A 137 -13.82 -1.56 -43.39
N GLN A 138 -14.21 -2.71 -43.97
CA GLN A 138 -15.49 -3.35 -43.64
C GLN A 138 -15.59 -3.75 -42.17
N CYS A 139 -14.52 -4.31 -41.58
CA CYS A 139 -14.49 -4.63 -40.15
C CYS A 139 -14.54 -3.38 -39.26
N PHE A 140 -13.94 -2.27 -39.71
CA PHE A 140 -14.04 -0.97 -39.04
C PHE A 140 -15.48 -0.46 -39.03
N LEU A 141 -16.16 -0.47 -40.18
CA LEU A 141 -17.58 -0.06 -40.27
C LEU A 141 -18.47 -0.95 -39.40
N TRP A 142 -18.20 -2.26 -39.35
CA TRP A 142 -18.93 -3.18 -38.49
C TRP A 142 -18.76 -2.85 -37.00
N CYS A 143 -17.55 -2.51 -36.56
CA CYS A 143 -17.32 -2.04 -35.20
C CYS A 143 -18.01 -0.70 -34.92
N GLU A 144 -18.05 0.19 -35.92
CA GLU A 144 -18.72 1.49 -35.82
C GLU A 144 -20.25 1.33 -35.70
N GLU A 145 -20.87 0.41 -36.44
CA GLU A 145 -22.30 0.07 -36.29
C GLU A 145 -22.61 -0.42 -34.88
N ILE A 146 -21.80 -1.33 -34.33
CA ILE A 146 -21.95 -1.82 -32.95
C ILE A 146 -21.78 -0.69 -31.93
N LEU A 147 -20.79 0.20 -32.15
CA LEU A 147 -20.57 1.37 -31.30
C LEU A 147 -21.80 2.30 -31.31
N MET A 148 -22.37 2.57 -32.49
CA MET A 148 -23.55 3.42 -32.64
C MET A 148 -24.80 2.80 -32.01
N GLN A 149 -24.95 1.47 -32.05
CA GLN A 149 -26.00 0.77 -31.30
C GLN A 149 -25.85 1.02 -29.79
N GLY A 150 -24.63 0.88 -29.25
CA GLY A 150 -24.33 1.17 -27.84
C GLY A 150 -24.54 2.64 -27.47
N PHE A 151 -24.15 3.56 -28.35
CA PHE A 151 -24.36 5.00 -28.14
C PHE A 151 -25.84 5.40 -28.13
N ARG A 152 -26.67 4.85 -29.03
CA ARG A 152 -28.13 5.06 -29.01
C ARG A 152 -28.73 4.58 -27.69
N LEU A 153 -28.33 3.39 -27.23
CA LEU A 153 -28.75 2.88 -25.92
C LEU A 153 -28.30 3.80 -24.78
N ALA A 154 -27.06 4.28 -24.80
CA ALA A 154 -26.49 5.13 -23.76
C ALA A 154 -27.18 6.50 -23.65
N SER A 155 -27.57 7.07 -24.80
CA SER A 155 -28.31 8.34 -24.86
C SER A 155 -29.69 8.25 -24.20
N HIS A 156 -30.32 7.06 -24.20
CA HIS A 156 -31.58 6.83 -23.48
C HIS A 156 -31.37 6.33 -22.05
N SER A 157 -30.41 5.41 -21.85
CA SER A 157 -30.13 4.79 -20.56
C SER A 157 -28.70 4.22 -20.51
N LEU A 158 -27.83 4.91 -19.78
CA LEU A 158 -26.48 4.42 -19.45
C LEU A 158 -26.49 3.06 -18.74
N VAL A 159 -27.54 2.80 -17.94
CA VAL A 159 -27.75 1.52 -17.24
C VAL A 159 -27.91 0.37 -18.24
N ARG A 160 -28.79 0.54 -19.23
CA ARG A 160 -29.01 -0.47 -20.27
C ARG A 160 -27.80 -0.63 -21.16
N ALA A 161 -27.17 0.47 -21.59
CA ALA A 161 -25.96 0.42 -22.39
C ALA A 161 -24.83 -0.34 -21.69
N SER A 162 -24.62 -0.10 -20.39
CA SER A 162 -23.57 -0.77 -19.61
C SER A 162 -23.79 -2.28 -19.45
N ARG A 163 -25.02 -2.78 -19.61
CA ARG A 163 -25.36 -4.20 -19.54
C ARG A 163 -25.37 -4.87 -20.92
N GLU A 164 -25.94 -4.21 -21.91
CA GLU A 164 -26.30 -4.80 -23.20
C GLU A 164 -25.25 -4.51 -24.29
N ASN A 165 -24.63 -3.32 -24.29
CA ASN A 165 -23.61 -2.95 -25.26
C ASN A 165 -22.69 -1.84 -24.72
N PRO A 166 -21.71 -2.18 -23.88
CA PRO A 166 -20.70 -1.25 -23.39
C PRO A 166 -19.84 -0.69 -24.52
N MET A 167 -19.90 0.63 -24.72
CA MET A 167 -19.23 1.31 -25.84
C MET A 167 -17.71 1.12 -25.86
N PHE A 168 -17.06 0.94 -24.70
CA PHE A 168 -15.61 0.76 -24.62
C PHE A 168 -15.12 -0.47 -25.40
N GLY A 169 -15.96 -1.50 -25.58
CA GLY A 169 -15.57 -2.73 -26.25
C GLY A 169 -15.43 -2.58 -27.77
N ALA A 170 -16.34 -1.83 -28.41
CA ALA A 170 -16.21 -1.47 -29.81
C ALA A 170 -15.06 -0.47 -30.02
N LEU A 171 -14.90 0.51 -29.11
CA LEU A 171 -13.82 1.50 -29.18
C LEU A 171 -12.43 0.86 -29.10
N ILE A 172 -12.19 -0.11 -28.19
CA ILE A 172 -10.89 -0.80 -28.13
C ILE A 172 -10.61 -1.58 -29.42
N CYS A 173 -11.62 -2.20 -30.03
CA CYS A 173 -11.47 -2.90 -31.31
C CYS A 173 -11.13 -1.93 -32.46
N ILE A 174 -11.82 -0.79 -32.55
CA ILE A 174 -11.53 0.28 -33.52
C ILE A 174 -10.10 0.79 -33.34
N ARG A 175 -9.71 1.13 -32.10
CA ARG A 175 -8.36 1.59 -31.79
C ARG A 175 -7.31 0.56 -32.18
N HIS A 176 -7.56 -0.71 -31.86
CA HIS A 176 -6.65 -1.80 -32.17
C HIS A 176 -6.45 -1.97 -33.68
N LEU A 177 -7.53 -1.91 -34.48
CA LEU A 177 -7.43 -1.94 -35.94
C LEU A 177 -6.64 -0.74 -36.48
N LEU A 178 -6.97 0.49 -36.07
CA LEU A 178 -6.26 1.69 -36.48
C LEU A 178 -4.77 1.66 -36.10
N SER A 179 -4.41 1.00 -35.00
CA SER A 179 -3.01 0.85 -34.60
C SER A 179 -2.16 0.05 -35.61
N LYS A 180 -2.79 -0.78 -36.44
CA LYS A 180 -2.12 -1.65 -37.44
C LYS A 180 -2.05 -1.03 -38.84
N LEU A 181 -2.74 0.07 -39.09
CA LEU A 181 -2.80 0.73 -40.40
C LEU A 181 -1.82 1.91 -40.47
N ASP A 182 -1.28 2.22 -41.66
CA ASP A 182 -0.53 3.45 -41.88
C ASP A 182 -1.48 4.58 -42.33
N PHE A 183 -1.48 5.68 -41.59
CA PHE A 183 -2.38 6.82 -41.80
C PHE A 183 -2.04 7.62 -43.07
N LYS A 184 -0.82 7.44 -43.61
CA LYS A 184 -0.45 7.99 -44.91
C LYS A 184 -1.25 7.32 -46.03
N ASP A 185 -1.26 5.99 -46.06
CA ASP A 185 -2.01 5.20 -47.05
C ASP A 185 -3.52 5.47 -46.93
N LEU A 186 -4.04 5.61 -45.69
CA LEU A 186 -5.45 5.94 -45.48
C LEU A 186 -5.85 7.34 -46.01
N SER A 187 -4.89 8.26 -46.14
CA SER A 187 -5.19 9.63 -46.59
C SER A 187 -5.51 9.73 -48.08
N GLU A 188 -5.14 8.70 -48.86
CA GLU A 188 -5.39 8.62 -50.30
C GLU A 188 -6.86 8.27 -50.64
N ASP A 189 -7.61 7.71 -49.68
CA ASP A 189 -8.99 7.25 -49.89
C ASP A 189 -10.03 8.13 -49.17
N GLU A 190 -11.02 8.61 -49.91
CA GLU A 190 -12.09 9.47 -49.40
C GLU A 190 -13.00 8.76 -48.36
N CYS A 191 -13.14 7.44 -48.47
CA CYS A 191 -13.95 6.63 -47.57
C CYS A 191 -13.38 6.65 -46.15
N TRP A 192 -12.06 6.48 -46.03
CA TRP A 192 -11.34 6.55 -44.76
C TRP A 192 -11.38 7.95 -44.16
N ARG A 193 -11.22 9.00 -44.98
CA ARG A 193 -11.31 10.39 -44.52
C ARG A 193 -12.67 10.74 -43.91
N THR A 194 -13.74 10.33 -44.59
CA THR A 194 -15.11 10.51 -44.13
C THR A 194 -15.36 9.76 -42.82
N SER A 195 -14.89 8.51 -42.75
CA SER A 195 -15.05 7.64 -41.59
C SER A 195 -14.27 8.14 -40.36
N ILE A 196 -13.03 8.62 -40.54
CA ILE A 196 -12.25 9.21 -39.44
C ILE A 196 -12.89 10.50 -38.93
N THR A 197 -13.39 11.36 -39.83
CA THR A 197 -14.12 12.58 -39.45
C THR A 197 -15.38 12.25 -38.65
N ARG A 198 -16.14 11.24 -39.08
CA ARG A 198 -17.32 10.74 -38.36
C ARG A 198 -16.93 10.18 -37.00
N LEU A 199 -15.88 9.35 -36.91
CA LEU A 199 -15.40 8.77 -35.66
C LEU A 199 -15.01 9.85 -34.63
N ILE A 200 -14.35 10.94 -35.05
CA ILE A 200 -14.00 12.05 -34.15
C ILE A 200 -15.27 12.69 -33.56
N SER A 201 -16.27 12.97 -34.40
CA SER A 201 -17.56 13.54 -33.96
C SER A 201 -18.34 12.59 -33.05
N THR A 202 -18.33 11.29 -33.35
CA THR A 202 -18.92 10.23 -32.52
C THR A 202 -18.23 10.16 -31.16
N CYS A 203 -16.90 10.21 -31.11
CA CYS A 203 -16.12 10.21 -29.86
C CYS A 203 -16.47 11.41 -28.97
N ASP A 204 -16.59 12.61 -29.53
CA ASP A 204 -17.04 13.81 -28.80
C ASP A 204 -18.44 13.64 -28.22
N SER A 205 -19.37 13.11 -29.02
CA SER A 205 -20.75 12.88 -28.59
C SER A 205 -20.85 11.83 -27.48
N ILE A 206 -20.10 10.72 -27.58
CA ILE A 206 -20.04 9.68 -26.55
C ILE A 206 -19.42 10.23 -25.26
N ALA A 207 -18.34 11.00 -25.36
CA ALA A 207 -17.67 11.58 -24.20
C ALA A 207 -18.63 12.47 -23.38
N LYS A 208 -19.46 13.28 -24.06
CA LYS A 208 -20.49 14.10 -23.43
C LYS A 208 -21.53 13.27 -22.69
N VAL A 209 -21.99 12.16 -23.28
CA VAL A 209 -22.99 11.27 -22.64
C VAL A 209 -22.45 10.63 -21.35
N VAL A 210 -21.21 10.14 -21.36
CA VAL A 210 -20.62 9.48 -20.17
C VAL A 210 -20.03 10.46 -19.14
N SER A 211 -19.88 11.75 -19.51
CA SER A 211 -19.31 12.79 -18.64
C SER A 211 -20.06 12.94 -17.32
N VAL A 212 -21.37 12.70 -17.31
CA VAL A 212 -22.23 12.76 -16.11
C VAL A 212 -21.73 11.82 -15.01
N VAL A 213 -21.12 10.69 -15.39
CA VAL A 213 -20.56 9.70 -14.47
C VAL A 213 -19.11 10.04 -14.13
N THR A 214 -18.27 10.32 -15.13
CA THR A 214 -16.82 10.50 -14.94
C THR A 214 -16.43 11.83 -14.29
N ASN A 215 -17.33 12.83 -14.35
CA ASN A 215 -17.13 14.16 -13.75
C ASN A 215 -17.81 14.28 -12.37
N ASN A 216 -18.50 13.24 -11.89
CA ASN A 216 -19.15 13.24 -10.58
C ASN A 216 -18.12 13.02 -9.45
N SER A 217 -18.30 13.69 -8.32
CA SER A 217 -17.44 13.59 -7.13
C SER A 217 -17.69 12.32 -6.31
N SER A 218 -18.90 11.76 -6.37
CA SER A 218 -19.32 10.51 -5.72
C SER A 218 -20.09 9.66 -6.72
N PRO A 219 -19.42 9.06 -7.70
CA PRO A 219 -20.07 8.27 -8.75
C PRO A 219 -20.79 7.00 -8.22
N GLU A 220 -20.50 6.60 -6.98
CA GLU A 220 -21.07 5.42 -6.31
C GLU A 220 -22.21 5.75 -5.33
N GLY A 221 -22.44 7.05 -5.02
CA GLY A 221 -23.41 7.48 -4.00
C GLY A 221 -24.77 7.87 -4.58
N THR A 222 -25.82 7.18 -4.16
CA THR A 222 -27.22 7.63 -3.97
C THR A 222 -27.85 8.55 -5.04
N PHE A 223 -27.61 8.32 -6.33
CA PHE A 223 -28.27 9.08 -7.41
C PHE A 223 -28.93 8.21 -8.49
N LEU A 224 -29.03 6.88 -8.30
CA LEU A 224 -29.76 6.05 -9.27
C LEU A 224 -31.26 6.36 -9.30
N GLU A 225 -31.84 6.86 -8.18
CA GLU A 225 -33.24 7.24 -8.08
C GLU A 225 -33.57 8.45 -8.98
N ASP A 226 -32.73 9.49 -9.01
CA ASP A 226 -32.88 10.65 -9.91
C ASP A 226 -32.81 10.29 -11.41
N PHE A 227 -32.10 9.21 -11.78
CA PHE A 227 -32.03 8.71 -13.16
C PHE A 227 -33.27 7.89 -13.57
N LEU A 228 -33.98 7.30 -12.61
CA LEU A 228 -35.23 6.59 -12.84
C LEU A 228 -36.41 7.57 -12.95
N GLU A 229 -36.42 8.64 -12.13
CA GLU A 229 -37.53 9.61 -12.09
C GLU A 229 -37.62 10.49 -13.34
N ARG A 230 -36.50 10.91 -13.95
CA ARG A 230 -36.54 11.78 -15.15
C ARG A 230 -37.13 11.13 -16.40
N ASN A 231 -37.21 9.80 -16.46
CA ASN A 231 -37.75 9.07 -17.61
C ASN A 231 -39.21 8.61 -17.41
N LEU A 232 -39.81 8.84 -16.24
CA LEU A 232 -41.23 8.51 -15.98
C LEU A 232 -42.18 9.69 -16.29
N ASN A 233 -41.65 10.91 -16.42
CA ASN A 233 -42.49 12.11 -16.57
C ASN A 233 -42.88 12.47 -18.02
N GLU A 234 -42.60 11.65 -19.02
CA GLU A 234 -43.03 11.91 -20.42
C GLU A 234 -44.13 10.98 -20.94
N CYS A 235 -44.78 10.16 -20.11
CA CYS A 235 -45.95 9.38 -20.55
C CYS A 235 -46.92 9.06 -19.40
N ALA A 236 -47.85 9.97 -19.10
CA ALA A 236 -49.29 9.71 -18.94
C ALA A 236 -50.00 10.93 -18.32
N ASP A 237 -50.95 11.48 -19.08
CA ASP A 237 -51.92 12.49 -18.65
C ASP A 237 -53.01 11.95 -17.71
N ILE A 238 -53.68 12.89 -17.02
CA ILE A 238 -55.06 12.88 -16.46
C ILE A 238 -55.21 12.76 -14.91
N GLU A 239 -55.40 13.94 -14.31
CA GLU A 239 -56.33 14.37 -13.23
C GLU A 239 -56.05 14.18 -11.71
N MET A 240 -55.70 15.32 -11.08
CA MET A 240 -56.33 16.06 -9.95
C MET A 240 -56.59 15.38 -8.57
N GLY A 241 -56.06 16.01 -7.51
CA GLY A 241 -56.74 16.10 -6.19
C GLY A 241 -55.87 16.19 -4.92
N ASP A 242 -55.71 17.41 -4.40
CA ASP A 242 -55.50 17.86 -3.00
C ASP A 242 -54.25 17.51 -2.14
N GLU A 243 -53.51 18.60 -1.84
CA GLU A 243 -53.11 19.15 -0.53
C GLU A 243 -53.02 18.22 0.71
N ASN A 244 -51.81 18.01 1.25
CA ASN A 244 -51.31 18.68 2.46
C ASN A 244 -50.11 17.98 3.15
N GLU A 245 -49.20 18.85 3.57
CA GLU A 245 -48.35 18.83 4.77
C GLU A 245 -47.16 17.87 4.98
N VAL A 246 -46.11 18.53 5.45
CA VAL A 246 -44.75 18.11 5.80
C VAL A 246 -44.74 17.54 7.22
N GLN A 247 -44.10 16.39 7.45
CA GLN A 247 -43.07 16.22 8.50
C GLN A 247 -42.38 14.83 8.46
N PRO A 248 -41.10 14.75 8.87
CA PRO A 248 -40.29 13.53 8.81
C PRO A 248 -40.31 12.76 10.13
N CYS A 249 -40.35 11.42 10.09
CA CYS A 249 -40.00 10.61 11.25
C CYS A 249 -39.44 9.22 10.88
N ASP A 250 -38.51 8.80 11.73
CA ASP A 250 -37.66 7.62 11.66
C ASP A 250 -38.39 6.28 11.84
N ASN A 251 -37.78 5.23 11.25
CA ASN A 251 -37.71 3.83 11.69
C ASN A 251 -39.01 3.05 11.99
N VAL A 252 -39.35 2.05 11.15
CA VAL A 252 -39.74 0.70 11.62
C VAL A 252 -39.44 -0.38 10.56
N ASN A 253 -38.86 -1.49 11.02
CA ASN A 253 -38.66 -2.77 10.32
C ASN A 253 -39.95 -3.49 9.90
N SER A 254 -39.77 -4.43 8.94
CA SER A 254 -40.63 -5.58 8.60
C SER A 254 -41.90 -5.22 7.81
N VAL A 255 -42.32 -5.95 6.77
CA VAL A 255 -42.64 -7.37 6.74
C VAL A 255 -42.66 -7.85 5.29
N ALA A 256 -42.11 -9.05 5.08
CA ALA A 256 -42.29 -9.84 3.86
C ALA A 256 -43.77 -10.15 3.59
N SER A 257 -44.24 -9.88 2.37
CA SER A 257 -45.48 -10.46 1.85
C SER A 257 -45.21 -11.12 0.50
N ASN A 258 -45.17 -12.45 0.55
CA ASN A 258 -45.28 -13.34 -0.61
C ASN A 258 -46.67 -13.22 -1.24
N ALA A 259 -46.73 -13.16 -2.57
CA ALA A 259 -47.84 -13.70 -3.36
C ALA A 259 -47.29 -14.28 -4.68
N MET A 260 -47.87 -15.40 -5.10
CA MET A 260 -47.30 -16.47 -5.92
C MET A 260 -47.53 -16.29 -7.44
N GLN A 261 -46.58 -16.86 -8.22
CA GLN A 261 -46.67 -17.54 -9.53
C GLN A 261 -47.37 -16.83 -10.71
N GLU A 262 -46.74 -16.69 -11.88
CA GLU A 262 -46.60 -17.76 -12.89
C GLU A 262 -45.24 -17.80 -13.63
N GLU A 263 -44.88 -19.02 -14.07
CA GLU A 263 -43.68 -19.38 -14.80
C GLU A 263 -43.69 -18.91 -16.28
N SER A 264 -42.59 -18.34 -16.74
CA SER A 264 -42.05 -18.61 -18.09
C SER A 264 -40.54 -18.32 -18.08
N GLY A 265 -39.78 -19.22 -18.71
CA GLY A 265 -38.33 -19.36 -18.52
C GLY A 265 -37.45 -18.34 -19.24
N ASP A 266 -36.16 -18.51 -18.93
CA ASP A 266 -34.95 -18.04 -19.62
C ASP A 266 -34.26 -16.78 -19.08
N GLY A 267 -32.96 -16.94 -18.82
CA GLY A 267 -31.97 -15.89 -18.52
C GLY A 267 -32.08 -15.16 -17.18
N ALA A 268 -31.30 -15.57 -16.17
CA ALA A 268 -31.02 -14.74 -15.00
C ALA A 268 -30.45 -13.37 -15.44
N LYS A 269 -31.31 -12.34 -15.48
CA LYS A 269 -30.91 -10.96 -15.77
C LYS A 269 -30.00 -10.48 -14.63
N ARG A 270 -28.70 -10.43 -14.87
CA ARG A 270 -27.73 -9.78 -13.97
C ARG A 270 -28.18 -8.34 -13.71
N GLU A 271 -28.38 -8.00 -12.44
CA GLU A 271 -28.65 -6.64 -12.01
C GLU A 271 -27.47 -5.73 -12.34
N THR A 272 -27.75 -4.57 -12.94
CA THR A 272 -26.71 -3.59 -13.30
C THR A 272 -26.34 -2.77 -12.06
N THR A 273 -25.12 -2.94 -11.56
CA THR A 273 -24.63 -2.18 -10.39
C THR A 273 -24.12 -0.78 -10.77
N PRO A 274 -24.15 0.21 -9.86
CA PRO A 274 -23.53 1.53 -10.09
C PRO A 274 -22.03 1.43 -10.47
N GLN A 275 -21.33 0.46 -9.87
CA GLN A 275 -19.92 0.15 -10.18
C GLN A 275 -19.73 -0.30 -11.64
N MET A 276 -20.68 -1.07 -12.21
CA MET A 276 -20.67 -1.47 -13.61
C MET A 276 -20.78 -0.25 -14.55
N ILE A 277 -21.66 0.70 -14.22
CA ILE A 277 -21.85 1.92 -15.00
C ILE A 277 -20.60 2.80 -14.93
N LEU A 278 -20.02 2.97 -13.74
CA LEU A 278 -18.76 3.68 -13.57
C LEU A 278 -17.65 3.04 -14.41
N LEU A 279 -17.48 1.72 -14.31
CA LEU A 279 -16.49 0.95 -15.07
C LEU A 279 -16.62 1.19 -16.57
N CYS A 280 -17.83 1.01 -17.12
CA CYS A 280 -18.11 1.24 -18.53
C CYS A 280 -17.80 2.68 -18.96
N SER A 281 -18.21 3.66 -18.16
CA SER A 281 -18.09 5.08 -18.47
C SER A 281 -16.63 5.53 -18.52
N TRP A 282 -15.82 5.21 -17.50
CA TRP A 282 -14.42 5.64 -17.49
C TRP A 282 -13.55 4.88 -18.50
N ARG A 283 -13.84 3.59 -18.76
CA ARG A 283 -13.18 2.82 -19.83
C ARG A 283 -13.50 3.38 -21.20
N THR A 284 -14.73 3.86 -21.41
CA THR A 284 -15.13 4.55 -22.65
C THR A 284 -14.30 5.81 -22.86
N ILE A 285 -14.17 6.69 -21.85
CA ILE A 285 -13.30 7.88 -21.92
C ILE A 285 -11.84 7.51 -22.16
N LYS A 286 -11.34 6.45 -21.52
CA LYS A 286 -9.99 5.94 -21.78
C LYS A 286 -9.79 5.62 -23.26
N GLU A 287 -10.64 4.80 -23.86
CA GLU A 287 -10.42 4.38 -25.25
C GLU A 287 -10.63 5.55 -26.22
N ILE A 288 -11.58 6.46 -25.97
CA ILE A 288 -11.73 7.74 -26.71
C ILE A 288 -10.44 8.57 -26.65
N SER A 289 -9.91 8.78 -25.45
CA SER A 289 -8.69 9.59 -25.24
C SER A 289 -7.49 9.00 -26.00
N LEU A 290 -7.37 7.69 -26.04
CA LEU A 290 -6.30 7.02 -26.77
C LEU A 290 -6.51 7.09 -28.30
N ILE A 291 -7.74 6.88 -28.78
CA ILE A 291 -8.09 7.01 -30.21
C ILE A 291 -7.79 8.42 -30.71
N LEU A 292 -8.33 9.44 -30.03
CA LEU A 292 -8.15 10.84 -30.44
C LEU A 292 -6.67 11.25 -30.41
N GLY A 293 -5.92 10.82 -29.40
CA GLY A 293 -4.49 11.06 -29.32
C GLY A 293 -3.69 10.39 -30.45
N ASP A 294 -4.02 9.16 -30.83
CA ASP A 294 -3.38 8.45 -31.95
C ASP A 294 -3.74 9.08 -33.30
N ILE A 295 -5.02 9.38 -33.53
CA ILE A 295 -5.50 10.05 -34.74
C ILE A 295 -4.84 11.42 -34.89
N ALA A 296 -4.89 12.25 -33.86
CA ALA A 296 -4.33 13.59 -33.92
C ALA A 296 -2.80 13.60 -33.96
N SER A 297 -2.09 12.57 -33.50
CA SER A 297 -0.61 12.52 -33.57
C SER A 297 -0.08 11.97 -34.90
N ARG A 298 -0.79 11.03 -35.54
CA ARG A 298 -0.30 10.28 -36.71
C ARG A 298 -0.86 10.75 -38.06
N SER A 299 -2.04 11.37 -38.09
CA SER A 299 -2.75 11.70 -39.35
C SER A 299 -2.05 12.77 -40.18
N PRO A 300 -1.81 12.60 -41.49
CA PRO A 300 -1.36 13.69 -42.37
C PRO A 300 -2.35 14.87 -42.38
N ILE A 301 -1.86 16.11 -42.49
CA ILE A 301 -2.69 17.33 -42.50
C ILE A 301 -3.01 17.75 -43.93
N ILE A 302 -4.24 18.16 -44.19
CA ILE A 302 -4.69 18.72 -45.47
C ILE A 302 -4.05 20.10 -45.67
N ASN A 303 -3.16 20.24 -46.65
CA ASN A 303 -2.55 21.52 -47.01
C ASN A 303 -3.51 22.37 -47.84
N ALA A 304 -3.98 23.49 -47.30
CA ALA A 304 -4.92 24.41 -47.97
C ALA A 304 -4.27 25.29 -49.09
N GLY A 305 -3.04 24.99 -49.52
CA GLY A 305 -2.19 25.93 -50.26
C GLY A 305 -1.69 25.52 -51.65
N SER A 306 -1.91 24.30 -52.14
CA SER A 306 -1.45 23.90 -53.47
C SER A 306 -2.53 24.21 -54.53
N THR A 307 -2.55 25.46 -54.98
CA THR A 307 -3.03 25.77 -56.33
C THR A 307 -2.07 25.11 -57.33
N VAL A 308 -2.56 24.15 -58.11
CA VAL A 308 -2.19 23.80 -59.50
C VAL A 308 -2.55 22.31 -59.75
N PHE A 309 -3.64 22.13 -60.53
CA PHE A 309 -4.21 20.90 -61.11
C PHE A 309 -4.81 19.84 -60.16
N GLN A 310 -5.82 19.17 -60.70
CA GLN A 310 -6.87 18.40 -60.03
C GLN A 310 -6.35 17.14 -59.29
N ASN A 311 -7.03 16.81 -58.18
CA ASN A 311 -7.13 15.48 -57.52
C ASN A 311 -6.21 15.03 -56.38
N GLU A 312 -5.32 15.84 -55.80
CA GLU A 312 -4.50 15.37 -54.67
C GLU A 312 -4.63 16.26 -53.42
N SER A 313 -5.74 16.11 -52.69
CA SER A 313 -5.83 16.62 -51.32
C SER A 313 -5.17 15.61 -50.36
N ASN A 314 -3.83 15.55 -50.33
CA ASN A 314 -3.08 14.50 -49.62
C ASN A 314 -3.06 14.73 -48.09
N GLY A 315 -4.20 14.54 -47.41
CA GLY A 315 -4.31 14.69 -45.95
C GLY A 315 -5.55 14.02 -45.35
N LEU A 316 -5.46 13.54 -44.11
CA LEU A 316 -6.53 12.84 -43.41
C LEU A 316 -7.31 13.75 -42.42
N LEU A 317 -6.66 14.79 -41.89
CA LEU A 317 -7.26 15.77 -40.98
C LEU A 317 -6.99 17.22 -41.40
N THR A 318 -7.88 18.13 -41.02
CA THR A 318 -7.67 19.59 -41.10
C THR A 318 -7.01 20.14 -39.83
N CYS A 319 -6.39 21.33 -39.92
CA CYS A 319 -5.89 22.04 -38.73
C CYS A 319 -6.99 22.29 -37.69
N GLN A 320 -8.21 22.60 -38.13
CA GLN A 320 -9.34 22.87 -37.25
C GLN A 320 -9.78 21.61 -36.48
N GLN A 321 -9.74 20.43 -37.10
CA GLN A 321 -10.02 19.17 -36.39
C GLN A 321 -8.98 18.89 -35.29
N ILE A 322 -7.69 19.15 -35.55
CA ILE A 322 -6.63 18.99 -34.54
C ILE A 322 -6.84 19.97 -33.38
N LEU A 323 -7.19 21.22 -33.67
CA LEU A 323 -7.52 22.23 -32.65
C LEU A 323 -8.74 21.81 -31.82
N GLY A 324 -9.79 21.30 -32.47
CA GLY A 324 -10.99 20.77 -31.80
C GLY A 324 -10.67 19.63 -30.83
N ILE A 325 -9.84 18.66 -31.27
CA ILE A 325 -9.39 17.57 -30.41
C ILE A 325 -8.56 18.10 -29.23
N GLY A 326 -7.68 19.06 -29.46
CA GLY A 326 -6.89 19.71 -28.40
C GLY A 326 -7.76 20.36 -27.33
N ASN A 327 -8.79 21.12 -27.75
CA ASN A 327 -9.75 21.75 -26.84
C ASN A 327 -10.57 20.70 -26.05
N GLN A 328 -10.97 19.62 -26.71
CA GLN A 328 -11.66 18.51 -26.04
C GLN A 328 -10.80 17.87 -24.94
N PHE A 329 -9.49 17.71 -25.16
CA PHE A 329 -8.58 17.22 -24.10
C PHE A 329 -8.44 18.20 -22.95
N ILE A 330 -8.38 19.51 -23.22
CA ILE A 330 -8.33 20.54 -22.18
C ILE A 330 -9.60 20.49 -21.33
N GLU A 331 -10.78 20.32 -21.95
CA GLU A 331 -12.05 20.14 -21.26
C GLU A 331 -12.06 18.86 -20.42
N LEU A 332 -11.69 17.72 -21.00
CA LEU A 332 -11.61 16.43 -20.30
C LEU A 332 -10.67 16.49 -19.09
N LEU A 333 -9.47 17.05 -19.25
CA LEU A 333 -8.50 17.20 -18.17
C LEU A 333 -8.99 18.18 -17.09
N SER A 334 -9.82 19.15 -17.44
CA SER A 334 -10.34 20.12 -16.49
C SER A 334 -11.55 19.59 -15.69
N GLU A 335 -12.40 18.75 -16.29
CA GLU A 335 -13.67 18.32 -15.68
C GLU A 335 -13.66 16.88 -15.13
N THR A 336 -12.81 15.98 -15.66
CA THR A 336 -12.80 14.55 -15.28
C THR A 336 -12.25 14.34 -13.87
N LYS A 337 -12.96 13.56 -13.05
CA LYS A 337 -12.55 13.23 -11.67
C LYS A 337 -12.07 11.79 -11.50
N HIS A 338 -12.59 10.87 -12.32
CA HIS A 338 -12.15 9.48 -12.27
C HIS A 338 -10.68 9.36 -12.70
N ARG A 339 -9.82 8.89 -11.79
CA ARG A 339 -8.35 8.82 -11.98
C ARG A 339 -7.94 8.09 -13.26
N GLY A 340 -8.55 6.92 -13.51
CA GLY A 340 -8.22 6.12 -14.70
C GLY A 340 -8.61 6.77 -16.03
N ALA A 341 -9.64 7.62 -16.05
CA ALA A 341 -10.02 8.37 -17.26
C ALA A 341 -9.10 9.58 -17.45
N PHE A 342 -8.83 10.29 -16.35
CA PHE A 342 -7.93 11.43 -16.29
C PHE A 342 -6.50 11.10 -16.78
N GLU A 343 -5.91 10.01 -16.29
CA GLU A 343 -4.55 9.60 -16.67
C GLU A 343 -4.42 9.31 -18.17
N GLN A 344 -5.48 8.78 -18.79
CA GLN A 344 -5.48 8.42 -20.22
C GLN A 344 -5.74 9.64 -21.12
N ALA A 345 -6.58 10.58 -20.66
CA ALA A 345 -6.69 11.90 -21.28
C ALA A 345 -5.34 12.63 -21.30
N TYR A 346 -4.57 12.56 -20.21
CA TYR A 346 -3.22 13.15 -20.14
C TYR A 346 -2.26 12.53 -21.16
N ILE A 347 -2.27 11.20 -21.33
CA ILE A 347 -1.46 10.51 -22.34
C ILE A 347 -1.85 10.95 -23.75
N GLY A 348 -3.16 10.97 -24.06
CA GLY A 348 -3.67 11.40 -25.36
C GLY A 348 -3.30 12.86 -25.69
N PHE A 349 -3.49 13.76 -24.74
CA PHE A 349 -3.12 15.17 -24.87
C PHE A 349 -1.62 15.36 -25.09
N SER A 350 -0.77 14.64 -24.34
CA SER A 350 0.69 14.73 -24.47
C SER A 350 1.18 14.37 -25.88
N LYS A 351 0.57 13.37 -26.53
CA LYS A 351 0.87 13.02 -27.94
C LYS A 351 0.58 14.17 -28.90
N ILE A 352 -0.51 14.90 -28.66
CA ILE A 352 -0.90 16.05 -29.49
C ILE A 352 0.04 17.22 -29.25
N CYS A 353 0.33 17.56 -28.00
CA CYS A 353 1.26 18.66 -27.68
C CYS A 353 2.62 18.46 -28.35
N LEU A 354 3.15 17.22 -28.32
CA LEU A 354 4.40 16.88 -29.01
C LEU A 354 4.35 17.18 -30.51
N ARG A 355 3.25 16.79 -31.16
CA ARG A 355 3.04 17.08 -32.59
C ARG A 355 2.95 18.59 -32.86
N LEU A 356 2.20 19.32 -32.03
CA LEU A 356 1.98 20.76 -32.22
C LEU A 356 3.30 21.53 -32.17
N TRP A 357 4.16 21.24 -31.19
CA TRP A 357 5.47 21.88 -31.09
C TRP A 357 6.35 21.69 -32.34
N GLY A 358 6.26 20.54 -33.00
CA GLY A 358 7.01 20.25 -34.23
C GLY A 358 6.27 20.53 -35.54
N SER A 359 5.07 21.12 -35.50
CA SER A 359 4.23 21.28 -36.68
C SER A 359 4.81 22.30 -37.68
N PRO A 360 4.82 22.02 -38.99
CA PRO A 360 5.20 23.01 -40.01
C PRO A 360 4.12 24.09 -40.21
N HIS A 361 2.89 23.85 -39.74
CA HIS A 361 1.82 24.83 -39.83
C HIS A 361 1.92 25.83 -38.67
N THR A 362 2.18 27.10 -39.01
CA THR A 362 2.33 28.20 -38.05
C THR A 362 1.16 28.30 -37.06
N GLU A 363 -0.07 28.08 -37.54
CA GLU A 363 -1.27 28.11 -36.70
C GLU A 363 -1.22 27.08 -35.58
N LEU A 364 -0.80 25.84 -35.89
CA LEU A 364 -0.69 24.74 -34.92
C LEU A 364 0.55 24.87 -34.04
N HIS A 365 1.69 25.31 -34.61
CA HIS A 365 2.95 25.49 -33.88
C HIS A 365 2.85 26.50 -32.74
N GLN A 366 2.03 27.54 -32.90
CA GLN A 366 1.87 28.57 -31.89
C GLN A 366 0.88 28.19 -30.77
N LEU A 367 0.00 27.19 -30.97
CA LEU A 367 -1.04 26.82 -29.99
C LEU A 367 -0.49 26.45 -28.61
N PRO A 368 0.54 25.60 -28.46
CA PRO A 368 1.00 25.20 -27.13
C PRO A 368 1.45 26.38 -26.27
N MET A 369 2.18 27.33 -26.86
CA MET A 369 2.61 28.55 -26.16
C MET A 369 1.43 29.48 -25.86
N ARG A 370 0.44 29.57 -26.75
CA ARG A 370 -0.79 30.35 -26.50
C ARG A 370 -1.57 29.77 -25.32
N TRP A 371 -1.82 28.45 -25.30
CA TRP A 371 -2.50 27.77 -24.20
C TRP A 371 -1.76 27.94 -22.86
N ILE A 372 -0.43 27.87 -22.84
CA ILE A 372 0.36 28.17 -21.63
C ILE A 372 0.05 29.58 -21.11
N LYS A 373 0.08 30.59 -21.98
CA LYS A 373 -0.17 31.99 -21.61
C LYS A 373 -1.61 32.21 -21.15
N GLU A 374 -2.58 31.66 -21.87
CA GLU A 374 -4.00 31.74 -21.52
C GLU A 374 -4.28 31.11 -20.15
N LEU A 375 -3.74 29.92 -19.88
CA LEU A 375 -3.89 29.25 -18.58
C LEU A 375 -3.24 30.04 -17.44
N ILE A 376 -2.04 30.60 -17.65
CA ILE A 376 -1.36 31.40 -16.62
C ILE A 376 -2.11 32.72 -16.37
N ASN A 377 -2.60 33.39 -17.41
CA ASN A 377 -3.40 34.61 -17.29
C ASN A 377 -4.72 34.35 -16.56
N ALA A 378 -5.37 33.20 -16.84
CA ALA A 378 -6.57 32.75 -16.14
C ALA A 378 -6.32 32.62 -14.62
N ILE A 379 -5.17 32.04 -14.24
CA ILE A 379 -4.80 31.86 -12.83
C ILE A 379 -4.46 33.20 -12.15
N ALA A 380 -3.83 34.11 -12.89
CA ALA A 380 -3.47 35.44 -12.40
C ALA A 380 -4.69 36.33 -12.15
N GLY A 381 -5.88 35.97 -12.65
CA GLY A 381 -7.09 36.79 -12.56
C GLY A 381 -7.06 38.00 -13.50
N ASN A 382 -6.13 38.03 -14.46
CA ASN A 382 -5.96 39.10 -15.43
C ASN A 382 -6.87 38.86 -16.65
N VAL A 383 -8.17 38.65 -16.42
CA VAL A 383 -9.15 38.71 -17.52
C VAL A 383 -9.36 40.18 -17.85
N SER A 384 -8.43 40.74 -18.62
CA SER A 384 -8.62 42.03 -19.24
C SER A 384 -9.75 41.89 -20.25
N THR A 385 -10.88 42.56 -20.00
CA THR A 385 -11.78 43.04 -21.06
C THR A 385 -11.05 44.10 -21.89
N GLU A 386 -9.89 43.75 -22.46
CA GLU A 386 -9.25 44.53 -23.49
C GLU A 386 -9.62 43.89 -24.82
N THR A 387 -10.59 44.53 -25.47
CA THR A 387 -10.96 44.36 -26.87
C THR A 387 -9.71 44.29 -27.74
N VAL A 388 -9.31 43.08 -28.11
CA VAL A 388 -8.43 42.87 -29.26
C VAL A 388 -9.18 43.40 -30.49
N PRO A 389 -8.56 44.22 -31.38
CA PRO A 389 -9.22 44.74 -32.56
C PRO A 389 -9.74 43.58 -33.44
N PRO A 390 -10.94 43.69 -34.04
CA PRO A 390 -11.53 42.62 -34.82
C PRO A 390 -10.78 42.46 -36.13
N LEU A 391 -9.85 41.52 -36.20
CA LEU A 391 -9.28 41.04 -37.46
C LEU A 391 -9.79 39.62 -37.73
N VAL A 392 -10.91 39.62 -38.47
CA VAL A 392 -11.34 38.65 -39.49
C VAL A 392 -11.36 37.15 -39.12
N HIS A 393 -12.58 36.61 -39.16
CA HIS A 393 -13.01 35.21 -38.96
C HIS A 393 -13.19 34.72 -37.51
N LYS A 394 -14.38 35.09 -36.99
CA LYS A 394 -15.29 34.26 -36.18
C LYS A 394 -15.05 32.75 -36.42
N GLU A 395 -14.51 32.03 -35.43
CA GLU A 395 -14.68 30.59 -35.10
C GLU A 395 -13.49 29.99 -34.31
N VAL A 396 -13.06 30.66 -33.22
CA VAL A 396 -12.19 30.02 -32.23
C VAL A 396 -12.85 30.18 -30.86
N VAL A 397 -13.22 29.04 -30.28
CA VAL A 397 -13.83 28.94 -28.95
C VAL A 397 -12.79 29.35 -27.92
N GLU A 398 -12.97 30.49 -27.26
CA GLU A 398 -12.23 30.85 -26.05
C GLU A 398 -12.35 29.71 -25.04
N ILE A 399 -11.24 29.33 -24.39
CA ILE A 399 -11.27 28.36 -23.30
C ILE A 399 -12.27 28.89 -22.27
N ASN A 400 -13.34 28.14 -22.00
CA ASN A 400 -14.44 28.60 -21.13
C ASN A 400 -13.95 28.64 -19.67
N LEU A 401 -13.35 29.77 -19.29
CA LEU A 401 -12.68 30.03 -18.02
C LEU A 401 -13.64 30.08 -16.82
N ASP A 402 -14.94 30.35 -17.03
CA ASP A 402 -15.92 30.56 -15.96
C ASP A 402 -16.23 29.30 -15.14
N LYS A 403 -15.89 28.11 -15.65
CA LYS A 403 -16.05 26.84 -14.91
C LYS A 403 -14.88 26.51 -13.95
N LEU A 404 -13.78 27.27 -14.00
CA LEU A 404 -12.54 27.03 -13.23
C LEU A 404 -12.60 27.69 -11.83
N CYS A 405 -13.53 27.24 -10.99
CA CYS A 405 -13.77 27.83 -9.66
C CYS A 405 -12.93 27.21 -8.49
N VAL A 406 -12.93 27.93 -7.36
CA VAL A 406 -11.79 28.30 -6.51
C VAL A 406 -11.07 27.23 -5.65
N THR A 407 -11.60 26.05 -5.36
CA THR A 407 -10.92 25.19 -4.33
C THR A 407 -10.96 23.66 -4.49
N ARG A 408 -11.56 23.09 -5.55
CA ARG A 408 -11.46 21.64 -5.84
C ARG A 408 -11.37 21.23 -7.33
N ARG A 409 -11.50 22.16 -8.29
CA ARG A 409 -11.55 21.86 -9.75
C ARG A 409 -10.24 22.10 -10.52
N SER A 410 -9.19 22.57 -9.85
CA SER A 410 -7.88 22.86 -10.46
C SER A 410 -6.92 21.66 -10.47
N ALA A 411 -7.41 20.44 -10.22
CA ALA A 411 -6.59 19.24 -10.28
C ALA A 411 -6.01 18.99 -11.68
N GLY A 412 -6.71 19.41 -12.74
CA GLY A 412 -6.31 19.22 -14.14
C GLY A 412 -5.25 20.19 -14.66
N ILE A 413 -5.30 21.45 -14.24
CA ILE A 413 -4.42 22.52 -14.77
C ILE A 413 -2.92 22.15 -14.63
N PRO A 414 -2.43 21.67 -13.48
CA PRO A 414 -1.03 21.23 -13.36
C PRO A 414 -0.64 20.18 -14.40
N PHE A 415 -1.55 19.26 -14.76
CA PHE A 415 -1.28 18.22 -15.74
C PHE A 415 -1.33 18.75 -17.18
N ILE A 416 -2.23 19.69 -17.49
CA ILE A 416 -2.26 20.36 -18.80
C ILE A 416 -0.94 21.10 -19.03
N ILE A 417 -0.52 21.93 -18.06
CA ILE A 417 0.76 22.65 -18.14
C ILE A 417 1.92 21.64 -18.20
N GLN A 418 1.91 20.60 -17.37
CA GLN A 418 2.96 19.58 -17.40
C GLN A 418 3.06 18.88 -18.77
N ALA A 419 1.94 18.51 -19.41
CA ALA A 419 1.95 17.91 -20.74
C ALA A 419 2.56 18.85 -21.80
N LEU A 420 2.18 20.12 -21.77
CA LEU A 420 2.70 21.14 -22.70
C LEU A 420 4.21 21.33 -22.53
N ILE A 421 4.69 21.38 -21.30
CA ILE A 421 6.10 21.64 -20.99
C ILE A 421 6.99 20.41 -21.20
N THR A 422 6.52 19.22 -20.81
CA THR A 422 7.27 17.97 -21.03
C THR A 422 7.38 17.62 -22.52
N SER A 423 6.35 17.90 -23.31
CA SER A 423 6.40 17.74 -24.77
C SER A 423 7.26 18.80 -25.46
N GLU A 424 7.35 20.03 -24.92
CA GLU A 424 8.27 21.07 -25.43
C GLU A 424 9.73 20.59 -25.34
N LEU A 425 10.10 19.97 -24.23
CA LEU A 425 11.46 19.51 -24.00
C LEU A 425 11.88 18.43 -25.00
N GLN A 426 10.95 17.59 -25.45
CA GLN A 426 11.19 16.55 -26.46
C GLN A 426 11.54 17.13 -27.84
N VAL A 427 11.14 18.37 -28.14
CA VAL A 427 11.56 19.11 -29.35
C VAL A 427 12.77 20.03 -29.10
N SER A 428 13.47 19.84 -27.97
CA SER A 428 14.66 20.62 -27.57
C SER A 428 14.40 22.14 -27.40
N SER A 429 13.20 22.53 -26.98
CA SER A 429 12.88 23.92 -26.59
C SER A 429 12.60 24.02 -25.08
N THR A 430 12.88 25.19 -24.50
CA THR A 430 12.64 25.49 -23.08
C THR A 430 11.95 26.85 -22.85
N LYS A 431 11.47 27.51 -23.91
CA LYS A 431 10.85 28.84 -23.83
C LYS A 431 9.58 28.82 -22.99
N GLY A 432 8.73 27.81 -23.17
CA GLY A 432 7.53 27.59 -22.38
C GLY A 432 7.87 27.31 -20.93
N LEU A 433 8.83 26.41 -20.68
CA LEU A 433 9.35 26.12 -19.33
C LEU A 433 9.81 27.39 -18.61
N GLN A 434 10.68 28.19 -19.25
CA GLN A 434 11.22 29.43 -18.70
C GLN A 434 10.11 30.42 -18.35
N PHE A 435 9.16 30.63 -19.27
CA PHE A 435 8.03 31.52 -19.05
C PHE A 435 7.14 31.05 -17.88
N CYS A 436 6.78 29.76 -17.86
CA CYS A 436 5.98 29.16 -16.79
C CYS A 436 6.66 29.31 -15.42
N MET A 437 7.89 28.85 -15.30
CA MET A 437 8.59 28.82 -14.01
C MET A 437 8.77 30.23 -13.45
N LYS A 438 9.24 31.19 -14.26
CA LYS A 438 9.43 32.58 -13.81
C LYS A 438 8.12 33.25 -13.39
N THR A 439 7.07 33.09 -14.20
CA THR A 439 5.77 33.73 -13.91
C THR A 439 5.12 33.14 -12.67
N LEU A 440 5.12 31.81 -12.51
CA LEU A 440 4.52 31.14 -11.36
C LEU A 440 5.28 31.46 -10.06
N LEU A 441 6.61 31.50 -10.10
CA LEU A 441 7.42 31.90 -8.94
C LEU A 441 7.16 33.35 -8.53
N GLU A 442 7.00 34.25 -9.49
CA GLU A 442 6.65 35.64 -9.23
C GLU A 442 5.24 35.79 -8.61
N LEU A 443 4.25 35.05 -9.14
CA LEU A 443 2.91 35.00 -8.56
C LEU A 443 2.93 34.49 -7.11
N CYS A 444 3.78 33.51 -6.79
CA CYS A 444 3.94 33.02 -5.43
C CYS A 444 4.59 34.03 -4.48
N ARG A 445 5.43 34.96 -4.97
CA ARG A 445 6.10 35.98 -4.14
C ARG A 445 5.24 37.21 -3.88
N SER A 446 4.44 37.59 -4.87
CA SER A 446 3.73 38.86 -4.82
C SER A 446 2.66 38.87 -3.72
N CYS A 447 2.78 39.82 -2.79
CA CYS A 447 1.80 40.05 -1.72
C CYS A 447 0.46 40.60 -2.24
N THR A 448 0.39 41.08 -3.49
CA THR A 448 -0.85 41.65 -4.07
C THR A 448 -1.71 40.60 -4.77
N THR A 449 -1.20 39.39 -4.98
CA THR A 449 -1.97 38.29 -5.59
C THR A 449 -3.01 37.74 -4.63
N SER A 450 -4.07 37.11 -5.16
CA SER A 450 -5.05 36.41 -4.32
C SER A 450 -4.45 35.12 -3.72
N SER A 451 -4.93 34.67 -2.56
CA SER A 451 -4.49 33.39 -1.97
C SER A 451 -4.82 32.20 -2.88
N GLN A 452 -5.89 32.31 -3.68
CA GLN A 452 -6.25 31.33 -4.69
C GLN A 452 -5.20 31.25 -5.81
N THR A 453 -4.79 32.39 -6.37
CA THR A 453 -3.75 32.47 -7.41
C THR A 453 -2.45 31.84 -6.93
N ARG A 454 -2.03 32.12 -5.69
CA ARG A 454 -0.85 31.49 -5.09
C ARG A 454 -1.04 29.99 -4.89
N THR A 455 -2.21 29.55 -4.41
CA THR A 455 -2.55 28.14 -4.26
C THR A 455 -2.43 27.38 -5.59
N HIS A 456 -2.96 27.91 -6.69
CA HIS A 456 -2.81 27.29 -8.01
C HIS A 456 -1.36 27.27 -8.48
N SER A 457 -0.65 28.39 -8.32
CA SER A 457 0.76 28.51 -8.72
C SER A 457 1.65 27.50 -8.00
N LEU A 458 1.48 27.35 -6.69
CA LEU A 458 2.19 26.36 -5.87
C LEU A 458 1.92 24.91 -6.33
N ASN A 459 0.68 24.59 -6.71
CA ASN A 459 0.32 23.25 -7.18
C ASN A 459 0.88 22.94 -8.58
N ILE A 460 0.94 23.93 -9.47
CA ILE A 460 1.58 23.77 -10.79
C ILE A 460 3.09 23.60 -10.62
N LEU A 461 3.75 24.46 -9.84
CA LEU A 461 5.16 24.31 -9.49
C LEU A 461 5.45 22.93 -8.91
N ARG A 462 4.58 22.44 -8.01
CA ARG A 462 4.72 21.09 -7.45
C ARG A 462 4.73 20.02 -8.54
N SER A 463 3.82 20.10 -9.50
CA SER A 463 3.75 19.13 -10.61
C SER A 463 5.02 19.15 -11.45
N LEU A 464 5.50 20.35 -11.82
CA LEU A 464 6.73 20.53 -12.59
C LEU A 464 7.96 20.02 -11.82
N PHE A 465 8.14 20.38 -10.55
CA PHE A 465 9.24 19.88 -9.71
C PHE A 465 9.13 18.39 -9.39
N ARG A 466 7.97 17.75 -9.57
CA ARG A 466 7.80 16.30 -9.41
C ARG A 466 8.04 15.51 -10.69
N SER A 467 7.86 16.13 -11.86
CA SER A 467 8.01 15.46 -13.16
C SER A 467 9.46 14.99 -13.41
N THR A 468 9.65 13.69 -13.57
CA THR A 468 10.94 13.08 -13.88
C THR A 468 11.47 13.50 -15.24
N ASP A 469 10.58 13.74 -16.20
CA ASP A 469 10.92 14.10 -17.59
C ASP A 469 11.64 15.46 -17.67
N LEU A 470 11.35 16.37 -16.74
CA LEU A 470 12.02 17.68 -16.70
C LEU A 470 13.44 17.61 -16.12
N GLY A 471 13.83 16.51 -15.45
CA GLY A 471 15.22 16.24 -15.04
C GLY A 471 15.97 17.45 -14.43
N GLU A 472 17.12 17.79 -14.99
CA GLU A 472 17.95 18.91 -14.53
C GLU A 472 17.46 20.29 -15.01
N THR A 473 16.53 20.35 -15.97
CA THR A 473 16.08 21.62 -16.59
C THR A 473 15.34 22.54 -15.61
N VAL A 474 14.71 21.97 -14.58
CA VAL A 474 14.09 22.75 -13.49
C VAL A 474 15.08 23.15 -12.39
N GLY A 475 16.34 22.73 -12.49
CA GLY A 475 17.36 22.84 -11.46
C GLY A 475 17.66 24.28 -11.02
N GLU A 476 17.70 25.23 -11.96
CA GLU A 476 17.95 26.65 -11.68
C GLU A 476 16.83 27.30 -10.85
N PHE A 477 15.61 26.76 -10.92
CA PHE A 477 14.44 27.30 -10.20
C PHE A 477 14.24 26.70 -8.80
N VAL A 478 15.01 25.67 -8.44
CA VAL A 478 14.84 24.94 -7.16
C VAL A 478 15.02 25.86 -5.96
N SER A 479 15.98 26.78 -6.00
CA SER A 479 16.24 27.71 -4.90
C SER A 479 15.01 28.57 -4.60
N GLU A 480 14.46 29.19 -5.64
CA GLU A 480 13.26 30.02 -5.54
C GLU A 480 12.03 29.19 -5.14
N GLY A 481 11.90 27.97 -5.69
CA GLY A 481 10.84 27.03 -5.32
C GLY A 481 10.85 26.69 -3.83
N ILE A 482 12.03 26.43 -3.25
CA ILE A 482 12.18 26.16 -1.80
C ILE A 482 11.78 27.39 -0.97
N MET A 483 12.21 28.58 -1.38
CA MET A 483 11.84 29.83 -0.70
C MET A 483 10.33 30.07 -0.73
N CYS A 484 9.67 29.90 -1.89
CA CYS A 484 8.21 30.00 -2.01
C CYS A 484 7.50 28.99 -1.11
N ALA A 485 7.96 27.73 -1.12
CA ALA A 485 7.37 26.67 -0.30
C ALA A 485 7.50 26.96 1.20
N ILE A 486 8.66 27.43 1.68
CA ILE A 486 8.87 27.77 3.09
C ILE A 486 8.05 29.00 3.48
N ASN A 487 8.05 30.05 2.65
CA ASN A 487 7.28 31.27 2.92
C ASN A 487 5.78 31.01 3.05
N GLY A 488 5.22 30.11 2.25
CA GLY A 488 3.80 29.78 2.31
C GLY A 488 3.34 29.05 3.58
N TYR A 489 4.25 28.58 4.47
CA TYR A 489 3.87 28.10 5.81
C TYR A 489 3.31 29.20 6.71
N GLU A 490 3.64 30.46 6.44
CA GLU A 490 3.12 31.61 7.17
C GLU A 490 1.77 32.11 6.65
N ALA A 491 1.31 31.62 5.49
CA ALA A 491 0.06 32.04 4.89
C ALA A 491 -1.13 31.90 5.84
N GLU A 492 -2.06 32.84 5.74
CA GLU A 492 -3.29 32.86 6.55
C GLU A 492 -4.23 31.74 6.13
N SER A 493 -4.39 31.57 4.81
CA SER A 493 -5.23 30.50 4.24
C SER A 493 -4.64 29.11 4.52
N TRP A 494 -5.53 28.18 4.87
CA TRP A 494 -5.18 26.77 4.98
C TRP A 494 -4.80 26.14 3.63
N SER A 495 -5.47 26.53 2.53
CA SER A 495 -5.21 25.97 1.19
C SER A 495 -3.80 26.27 0.70
N GLU A 496 -3.31 27.47 1.00
CA GLU A 496 -1.99 27.95 0.63
C GLU A 496 -0.91 27.24 1.45
N ARG A 497 -1.10 27.09 2.78
CA ARG A 497 -0.21 26.31 3.65
C ARG A 497 -0.12 24.84 3.23
N ASN A 498 -1.25 24.23 2.87
CA ASN A 498 -1.28 22.86 2.37
C ASN A 498 -0.52 22.73 1.04
N SER A 499 -0.80 23.61 0.08
CA SER A 499 -0.11 23.61 -1.23
C SER A 499 1.39 23.83 -1.10
N SER A 500 1.80 24.68 -0.16
CA SER A 500 3.20 24.94 0.19
C SER A 500 3.89 23.72 0.79
N THR A 501 3.22 23.00 1.69
CA THR A 501 3.71 21.73 2.27
C THR A 501 3.90 20.66 1.18
N LEU A 502 2.96 20.61 0.25
CA LEU A 502 2.96 19.67 -0.86
C LEU A 502 4.06 20.00 -1.89
N LEU A 503 4.31 21.28 -2.17
CA LEU A 503 5.44 21.76 -2.96
C LEU A 503 6.78 21.45 -2.27
N PHE A 504 6.90 21.78 -0.98
CA PHE A 504 8.09 21.49 -0.17
C PHE A 504 8.45 20.00 -0.23
N SER A 505 7.45 19.12 -0.08
CA SER A 505 7.65 17.67 -0.17
C SER A 505 8.16 17.23 -1.54
N ALA A 506 7.65 17.81 -2.64
CA ALA A 506 8.13 17.51 -3.99
C ALA A 506 9.58 17.98 -4.20
N LEU A 507 9.93 19.17 -3.69
CA LEU A 507 11.28 19.71 -3.76
C LEU A 507 12.28 18.89 -2.92
N MET A 508 11.89 18.42 -1.74
CA MET A 508 12.71 17.52 -0.92
C MET A 508 13.06 16.24 -1.67
N VAL A 509 12.10 15.65 -2.39
CA VAL A 509 12.35 14.48 -3.24
C VAL A 509 13.20 14.82 -4.45
N ARG A 510 13.01 16.00 -5.08
CA ARG A 510 13.82 16.46 -6.21
C ARG A 510 15.29 16.64 -5.81
N VAL A 511 15.56 17.21 -4.64
CA VAL A 511 16.91 17.53 -4.17
C VAL A 511 17.62 16.30 -3.58
N PHE A 512 16.91 15.51 -2.75
CA PHE A 512 17.51 14.42 -1.97
C PHE A 512 17.07 13.01 -2.43
N GLY A 513 16.26 12.90 -3.48
CA GLY A 513 15.74 11.63 -3.96
C GLY A 513 14.62 11.02 -3.09
N VAL A 514 14.04 9.91 -3.56
CA VAL A 514 12.96 9.20 -2.87
C VAL A 514 13.50 8.44 -1.67
N GLN A 515 12.88 8.63 -0.51
CA GLN A 515 13.15 7.85 0.69
C GLN A 515 12.44 6.49 0.61
N ARG A 516 13.19 5.40 0.56
CA ARG A 516 12.65 4.04 0.45
C ARG A 516 12.30 3.39 1.80
N THR A 517 12.87 3.88 2.89
CA THR A 517 12.69 3.34 4.24
C THR A 517 11.74 4.22 5.06
N LYS A 518 10.86 3.60 5.86
CA LYS A 518 9.99 4.33 6.80
C LYS A 518 10.77 4.97 7.96
N ASP A 519 12.01 4.54 8.19
CA ASP A 519 12.89 5.08 9.23
C ASP A 519 13.26 6.54 8.93
N SER A 520 12.59 7.48 9.60
CA SER A 520 12.88 8.91 9.59
C SER A 520 14.02 9.28 10.54
N GLU A 521 14.43 8.36 11.42
CA GLU A 521 15.52 8.56 12.37
C GLU A 521 16.89 8.33 11.71
N ASN A 522 17.07 7.20 11.01
CA ASN A 522 18.32 6.84 10.34
C ASN A 522 18.21 6.97 8.82
N LEU A 523 18.05 8.21 8.34
CA LEU A 523 18.04 8.51 6.91
C LEU A 523 19.30 8.01 6.21
N ASN A 524 19.12 7.28 5.11
CA ASN A 524 20.19 6.78 4.26
C ASN A 524 21.06 7.93 3.73
N ILE A 525 22.39 7.72 3.66
CA ILE A 525 23.34 8.71 3.15
C ILE A 525 23.01 9.20 1.74
N ARG A 526 22.38 8.35 0.90
CA ARG A 526 21.93 8.72 -0.45
C ARG A 526 20.81 9.76 -0.47
N ASN A 527 20.09 9.92 0.65
CA ASN A 527 19.10 10.97 0.82
C ASN A 527 19.61 12.14 1.66
N LYS A 528 20.94 12.31 1.72
CA LYS A 528 21.65 13.39 2.39
C LYS A 528 22.77 13.90 1.48
N MET A 529 23.28 15.09 1.73
CA MET A 529 24.48 15.59 1.08
C MET A 529 25.25 16.55 1.99
N THR A 530 26.49 16.87 1.65
CA THR A 530 27.24 17.86 2.44
C THR A 530 26.62 19.25 2.26
N GLY A 531 26.66 20.06 3.32
CA GLY A 531 26.22 21.47 3.25
C GLY A 531 26.93 22.22 2.12
N ARG A 532 28.23 21.97 1.93
CA ARG A 532 29.02 22.57 0.84
C ARG A 532 28.46 22.27 -0.55
N ILE A 533 28.13 21.00 -0.86
CA ILE A 533 27.57 20.63 -2.17
C ILE A 533 26.20 21.30 -2.36
N PHE A 534 25.36 21.26 -1.32
CA PHE A 534 24.02 21.85 -1.37
C PHE A 534 24.08 23.36 -1.65
N PHE A 535 24.86 24.11 -0.90
CA PHE A 535 24.95 25.57 -1.05
C PHE A 535 25.78 26.02 -2.25
N LEU A 536 26.70 25.20 -2.78
CA LEU A 536 27.31 25.49 -4.09
C LEU A 536 26.32 25.36 -5.24
N ARG A 537 25.41 24.38 -5.15
CA ARG A 537 24.34 24.18 -6.13
C ARG A 537 23.20 25.20 -5.97
N TYR A 538 22.91 25.63 -4.74
CA TYR A 538 21.82 26.53 -4.40
C TYR A 538 22.29 27.70 -3.49
N PRO A 539 23.12 28.62 -4.02
CA PRO A 539 23.83 29.62 -3.21
C PRO A 539 22.92 30.57 -2.44
N MET A 540 21.80 30.98 -3.03
CA MET A 540 20.86 31.92 -2.39
C MET A 540 20.21 31.36 -1.13
N LEU A 541 20.15 30.04 -0.97
CA LEU A 541 19.52 29.41 0.19
C LEU A 541 20.34 29.56 1.46
N TYR A 542 21.66 29.80 1.36
CA TYR A 542 22.51 29.94 2.55
C TYR A 542 22.12 31.15 3.39
N ASP A 543 22.12 32.35 2.79
CA ASP A 543 21.75 33.58 3.49
C ASP A 543 20.26 33.61 3.85
N TYR A 544 19.40 33.04 2.99
CA TYR A 544 17.98 32.89 3.31
C TYR A 544 17.75 32.03 4.56
N PHE A 545 18.42 30.88 4.70
CA PHE A 545 18.28 30.04 5.90
C PHE A 545 18.82 30.71 7.15
N VAL A 546 19.95 31.42 7.07
CA VAL A 546 20.48 32.20 8.19
C VAL A 546 19.45 33.22 8.65
N LEU A 547 18.92 34.01 7.71
CA LEU A 547 17.93 35.06 7.99
C LEU A 547 16.66 34.49 8.65
N GLU A 548 16.09 33.42 8.09
CA GLU A 548 14.85 32.86 8.63
C GLU A 548 15.06 32.15 9.99
N LEU A 549 16.23 31.56 10.23
CA LEU A 549 16.59 31.01 11.54
C LEU A 549 16.83 32.11 12.58
N GLU A 550 17.44 33.24 12.21
CA GLU A 550 17.55 34.41 13.10
C GLU A 550 16.17 34.93 13.49
N LYS A 551 15.25 35.08 12.53
CA LYS A 551 13.85 35.46 12.82
C LYS A 551 13.19 34.45 13.75
N ALA A 552 13.32 33.15 13.46
CA ALA A 552 12.76 32.09 14.30
C ALA A 552 13.32 32.12 15.73
N SER A 553 14.63 32.33 15.89
CA SER A 553 15.26 32.42 17.22
C SER A 553 14.70 33.58 18.05
N LYS A 554 14.46 34.76 17.44
CA LYS A 554 13.86 35.92 18.11
C LYS A 554 12.43 35.64 18.56
N ILE A 555 11.63 35.02 17.69
CA ILE A 555 10.24 34.61 17.99
C ILE A 555 10.19 33.60 19.16
N ILE A 556 11.14 32.66 19.20
CA ILE A 556 11.19 31.62 20.23
C ILE A 556 11.63 32.18 21.58
N ILE A 557 12.58 33.12 21.59
CA ILE A 557 12.96 33.84 22.81
C ILE A 557 11.75 34.58 23.40
N GLN A 558 10.87 35.11 22.55
CA GLN A 558 9.61 35.76 22.96
C GLN A 558 8.51 34.77 23.37
N GLY A 559 8.77 33.46 23.36
CA GLY A 559 7.80 32.41 23.72
C GLY A 559 6.74 32.13 22.66
N SER A 560 6.93 32.61 21.42
CA SER A 560 5.99 32.45 20.31
C SER A 560 6.40 31.32 19.35
N ARG A 561 5.45 30.87 18.52
CA ARG A 561 5.65 29.80 17.53
C ARG A 561 6.16 30.37 16.20
N SER A 562 7.24 29.81 15.67
CA SER A 562 7.66 30.03 14.28
C SER A 562 7.10 28.94 13.35
N LYS A 563 6.23 29.32 12.42
CA LYS A 563 5.61 28.37 11.46
C LYS A 563 6.62 27.82 10.44
N LYS A 564 7.64 28.61 10.07
CA LYS A 564 8.69 28.25 9.11
C LYS A 564 9.80 27.37 9.68
N LEU A 565 9.96 27.34 11.01
CA LEU A 565 11.09 26.64 11.61
C LEU A 565 11.10 25.15 11.26
N HIS A 566 9.96 24.47 11.35
CA HIS A 566 9.90 23.04 11.09
C HIS A 566 10.37 22.63 9.68
N PRO A 567 9.86 23.21 8.57
CA PRO A 567 10.35 22.87 7.23
C PRO A 567 11.83 23.25 7.01
N LEU A 568 12.30 24.37 7.58
CA LEU A 568 13.73 24.73 7.54
C LEU A 568 14.60 23.64 8.18
N LEU A 569 14.22 23.18 9.37
CA LEU A 569 14.93 22.12 10.07
C LEU A 569 14.84 20.77 9.32
N LEU A 570 13.69 20.43 8.71
CA LEU A 570 13.57 19.21 7.92
C LEU A 570 14.58 19.16 6.77
N LEU A 571 14.79 20.28 6.09
CA LEU A 571 15.79 20.38 5.03
C LEU A 571 17.21 20.34 5.61
N LEU A 572 17.51 21.12 6.65
CA LEU A 572 18.83 21.12 7.29
C LEU A 572 19.22 19.73 7.85
N SER A 573 18.26 18.93 8.31
CA SER A 573 18.51 17.56 8.79
C SER A 573 19.05 16.60 7.72
N ARG A 574 18.98 17.00 6.43
CA ARG A 574 19.52 16.28 5.29
C ARG A 574 20.94 16.72 4.94
N LEU A 575 21.45 17.77 5.58
CA LEU A 575 22.79 18.31 5.37
C LEU A 575 23.74 17.82 6.47
N TYR A 576 25.00 17.59 6.12
CA TYR A 576 26.06 17.29 7.08
C TYR A 576 27.37 18.02 6.74
N PRO A 577 28.27 18.23 7.71
CA PRO A 577 29.53 18.94 7.51
C PRO A 577 30.40 18.28 6.43
N SER A 578 31.15 19.10 5.70
CA SER A 578 32.18 18.58 4.78
C SER A 578 33.46 18.27 5.55
N ALA A 579 34.20 17.23 5.17
CA ALA A 579 35.53 16.96 5.74
C ALA A 579 36.52 18.14 5.53
N LEU A 580 36.27 19.00 4.53
CA LEU A 580 37.11 20.14 4.16
C LEU A 580 36.60 21.49 4.69
N GLU A 581 35.65 21.52 5.62
CA GLU A 581 34.97 22.74 6.08
C GLU A 581 35.90 23.75 6.79
N GLY A 582 37.14 23.33 7.13
CA GLY A 582 38.21 24.20 7.62
C GLY A 582 38.93 25.04 6.56
N SER A 583 38.80 24.71 5.27
CA SER A 583 39.47 25.42 4.16
C SER A 583 38.58 26.53 3.57
N GLU A 584 38.97 27.81 3.75
CA GLU A 584 38.55 29.09 3.09
C GLU A 584 37.09 29.31 2.64
N SER A 585 36.13 28.44 2.94
CA SER A 585 34.76 28.54 2.44
C SER A 585 33.88 29.32 3.41
N ASN A 586 33.13 30.28 2.89
CA ASN A 586 32.12 31.03 3.64
C ASN A 586 30.80 30.25 3.88
N LEU A 587 30.67 29.04 3.31
CA LEU A 587 29.46 28.20 3.35
C LEU A 587 29.53 27.15 4.48
N LYS A 588 29.82 27.58 5.70
CA LYS A 588 30.01 26.69 6.87
C LYS A 588 28.69 26.42 7.59
N LEU A 589 28.40 25.16 7.87
CA LEU A 589 27.26 24.76 8.69
C LEU A 589 27.39 25.20 10.15
N SER A 590 28.61 25.41 10.63
CA SER A 590 28.87 25.93 11.99
C SER A 590 28.15 27.25 12.28
N ARG A 591 27.88 28.08 11.26
CA ARG A 591 27.10 29.33 11.40
C ARG A 591 25.66 29.09 11.85
N PHE A 592 25.07 27.94 11.53
CA PHE A 592 23.70 27.60 11.92
C PHE A 592 23.59 27.09 13.37
N VAL A 593 24.67 26.57 13.96
CA VAL A 593 24.70 25.96 15.32
C VAL A 593 24.07 26.87 16.38
N PRO A 594 24.49 28.13 16.57
CA PRO A 594 23.91 28.99 17.62
C PRO A 594 22.42 29.27 17.38
N LEU A 595 22.01 29.46 16.13
CA LEU A 595 20.62 29.76 15.77
C LEU A 595 19.70 28.55 16.01
N VAL A 596 20.12 27.37 15.53
CA VAL A 596 19.39 26.11 15.73
C VAL A 596 19.33 25.74 17.21
N SER A 597 20.39 26.03 17.97
CA SER A 597 20.43 25.82 19.41
C SER A 597 19.33 26.60 20.14
N ILE A 598 19.18 27.89 19.85
CA ILE A 598 18.09 28.70 20.42
C ILE A 598 16.74 28.14 19.98
N CYS A 599 16.63 27.72 18.72
CA CYS A 599 15.41 27.15 18.17
C CYS A 599 14.97 25.84 18.84
N SER A 600 15.88 25.12 19.50
CA SER A 600 15.53 23.94 20.31
C SER A 600 14.65 24.25 21.53
N GLY A 601 14.44 25.53 21.86
CA GLY A 601 13.51 25.99 22.90
C GLY A 601 12.07 26.24 22.43
N CYS A 602 11.71 25.90 21.17
CA CYS A 602 10.35 26.12 20.67
C CYS A 602 9.27 25.33 21.43
N ALA A 603 8.00 25.74 21.35
CA ALA A 603 6.91 25.03 22.03
C ALA A 603 6.65 23.62 21.44
N GLU A 604 6.77 23.46 20.13
CA GLU A 604 6.48 22.20 19.43
C GLU A 604 7.53 21.12 19.73
N LEU A 605 7.12 20.05 20.41
CA LEU A 605 8.00 18.96 20.83
C LEU A 605 8.78 18.32 19.67
N GLN A 606 8.11 17.99 18.56
CA GLN A 606 8.77 17.39 17.40
C GLN A 606 9.81 18.32 16.76
N THR A 607 9.52 19.63 16.71
CA THR A 607 10.46 20.63 16.19
C THR A 607 11.67 20.77 17.12
N ARG A 608 11.47 20.68 18.44
CA ARG A 608 12.57 20.66 19.42
C ARG A 608 13.48 19.45 19.24
N TYR A 609 12.91 18.24 19.15
CA TYR A 609 13.68 17.03 18.87
C TYR A 609 14.46 17.14 17.57
N LEU A 610 13.84 17.66 16.52
CA LEU A 610 14.48 17.85 15.22
C LEU A 610 15.64 18.86 15.31
N ALA A 611 15.45 19.99 16.01
CA ALA A 611 16.51 20.98 16.24
C ALA A 611 17.69 20.37 17.00
N ALA A 612 17.42 19.66 18.10
CA ALA A 612 18.44 18.98 18.89
C ALA A 612 19.22 17.94 18.07
N LYS A 613 18.51 17.16 17.25
CA LYS A 613 19.11 16.19 16.33
C LYS A 613 20.01 16.87 15.31
N ILE A 614 19.58 17.99 14.72
CA ILE A 614 20.39 18.73 13.74
C ILE A 614 21.70 19.19 14.36
N ILE A 615 21.70 19.67 15.60
CA ILE A 615 22.94 20.04 16.31
C ILE A 615 23.95 18.88 16.30
N SER A 616 23.51 17.66 16.61
CA SER A 616 24.39 16.48 16.56
C SER A 616 24.89 16.11 15.15
N ILE A 617 24.24 16.61 14.10
CA ILE A 617 24.63 16.38 12.70
C ILE A 617 25.61 17.45 12.22
N ILE A 618 25.38 18.73 12.56
CA ILE A 618 26.13 19.86 12.02
C ILE A 618 27.34 20.27 12.86
N VAL A 619 27.45 19.81 14.11
CA VAL A 619 28.64 20.00 14.94
C VAL A 619 29.71 19.01 14.51
N SER A 620 30.93 19.51 14.26
CA SER A 620 32.08 18.65 13.91
C SER A 620 32.41 17.70 15.06
N PRO A 621 32.84 16.46 14.77
CA PRO A 621 33.16 15.46 15.79
C PRO A 621 34.10 15.95 16.90
N ASP A 622 35.11 16.75 16.53
CA ASP A 622 36.12 17.25 17.46
C ASP A 622 35.59 18.29 18.46
N LEU A 623 34.46 18.94 18.14
CA LEU A 623 33.87 20.01 18.96
C LEU A 623 32.64 19.53 19.76
N MET A 624 32.32 18.24 19.71
CA MET A 624 31.11 17.71 20.36
C MET A 624 31.17 17.86 21.88
N PHE A 625 32.31 17.54 22.51
CA PHE A 625 32.43 17.63 23.97
C PHE A 625 32.44 19.09 24.45
N ASP A 626 33.20 19.97 23.79
CA ASP A 626 33.18 21.42 24.04
C ASP A 626 31.74 21.97 23.97
N ARG A 627 30.97 21.48 22.99
CA ARG A 627 29.57 21.86 22.84
C ARG A 627 28.70 21.38 24.01
N ILE A 628 28.92 20.17 24.53
CA ILE A 628 28.24 19.66 25.72
C ILE A 628 28.58 20.54 26.94
N CYS A 629 29.86 20.86 27.16
CA CYS A 629 30.29 21.75 28.24
C CYS A 629 29.61 23.11 28.17
N LEU A 630 29.55 23.73 26.99
CA LEU A 630 28.86 25.01 26.79
C LEU A 630 27.35 24.93 27.11
N LEU A 631 26.70 23.81 26.81
CA LEU A 631 25.29 23.59 27.14
C LEU A 631 25.09 23.42 28.64
N LEU A 632 25.96 22.67 29.33
CA LEU A 632 25.94 22.51 30.79
C LEU A 632 26.16 23.85 31.51
N GLU A 633 27.16 24.63 31.08
CA GLU A 633 27.38 25.97 31.61
C GLU A 633 26.14 26.86 31.44
N SER A 634 25.46 26.77 30.30
CA SER A 634 24.21 27.51 30.07
C SER A 634 23.07 27.05 30.97
N LEU A 635 22.99 25.76 31.32
CA LEU A 635 22.00 25.24 32.26
C LEU A 635 22.28 25.77 33.68
N ASN A 636 23.55 25.73 34.11
CA ASN A 636 23.97 26.12 35.46
C ASN A 636 23.91 27.64 35.71
N ARG A 637 24.27 28.48 34.71
CA ARG A 637 24.25 29.95 34.85
C ARG A 637 22.86 30.53 35.11
N SER A 638 21.79 29.78 34.86
CA SER A 638 20.43 30.30 34.87
C SER A 638 19.78 30.42 36.26
N ASN A 639 20.38 29.85 37.32
CA ASN A 639 19.78 29.68 38.65
C ASN A 639 18.32 29.14 38.62
N ASN A 640 17.89 28.56 37.50
CA ASN A 640 16.54 28.09 37.19
C ASN A 640 15.40 29.10 37.51
N ARG A 641 15.71 30.41 37.59
CA ARG A 641 14.72 31.47 37.80
C ARG A 641 14.33 32.08 36.46
N ASN A 642 13.06 31.96 36.08
CA ASN A 642 12.44 32.55 34.89
C ASN A 642 12.90 32.02 33.51
N VAL A 643 13.63 30.90 33.45
CA VAL A 643 13.93 30.24 32.15
C VAL A 643 12.74 29.39 31.71
N ASN A 644 12.37 29.53 30.43
CA ASN A 644 11.35 28.72 29.80
C ASN A 644 11.72 27.21 29.89
N PRO A 645 10.88 26.35 30.47
CA PRO A 645 11.11 24.90 30.54
C PRO A 645 11.38 24.27 29.17
N ASN A 646 10.83 24.83 28.09
CA ASN A 646 11.07 24.33 26.75
C ASN A 646 12.52 24.51 26.30
N SER A 647 13.17 25.62 26.70
CA SER A 647 14.58 25.89 26.41
C SER A 647 15.50 24.96 27.20
N LEU A 648 15.18 24.69 28.47
CA LEU A 648 15.92 23.73 29.31
C LEU A 648 15.84 22.33 28.70
N HIS A 649 14.61 21.89 28.37
CA HIS A 649 14.39 20.61 27.70
C HIS A 649 15.12 20.55 26.35
N GLY A 650 15.10 21.63 25.56
CA GLY A 650 15.82 21.72 24.28
C GLY A 650 17.33 21.55 24.41
N ALA A 651 17.93 22.17 25.43
CA ALA A 651 19.36 22.04 25.73
C ALA A 651 19.71 20.61 26.18
N LEU A 652 18.89 20.00 27.05
CA LEU A 652 19.07 18.60 27.47
C LEU A 652 18.92 17.64 26.28
N LEU A 653 17.96 17.87 25.39
CA LEU A 653 17.83 17.09 24.16
C LEU A 653 19.05 17.22 23.24
N GLN A 654 19.65 18.41 23.15
CA GLN A 654 20.91 18.59 22.40
C GLN A 654 22.02 17.74 23.02
N ILE A 655 22.20 17.77 24.34
CA ILE A 655 23.17 16.94 25.06
C ILE A 655 22.92 15.45 24.76
N LEU A 656 21.68 14.99 24.91
CA LEU A 656 21.30 13.60 24.62
C LEU A 656 21.64 13.20 23.18
N CYS A 657 21.31 14.04 22.20
CA CYS A 657 21.61 13.75 20.79
C CYS A 657 23.11 13.73 20.50
N LEU A 658 23.89 14.63 21.11
CA LEU A 658 25.35 14.67 20.99
C LEU A 658 25.99 13.39 21.55
N ILE A 659 25.58 12.94 22.74
CA ILE A 659 26.03 11.68 23.35
C ILE A 659 25.66 10.48 22.47
N LYS A 660 24.48 10.50 21.84
CA LYS A 660 24.00 9.43 20.96
C LYS A 660 24.82 9.23 19.69
N THR A 661 25.60 10.22 19.26
CA THR A 661 26.39 10.09 18.02
C THR A 661 27.36 8.90 18.09
N LYS A 662 27.38 8.09 17.01
CA LYS A 662 28.23 6.90 16.90
C LYS A 662 29.65 7.31 16.48
N ASN A 663 30.35 8.06 17.32
CA ASN A 663 31.78 8.29 17.10
C ASN A 663 32.58 7.26 17.90
N PRO A 664 33.11 6.19 17.26
CA PRO A 664 34.00 5.26 17.93
C PRO A 664 35.27 5.94 18.44
N GLY A 665 35.62 7.15 17.95
CA GLY A 665 36.69 7.97 18.51
C GLY A 665 36.42 8.42 19.94
N LEU A 666 35.18 8.71 20.34
CA LEU A 666 34.85 9.03 21.74
C LEU A 666 34.91 7.79 22.65
N VAL A 667 34.64 6.60 22.11
CA VAL A 667 34.67 5.33 22.88
C VAL A 667 36.10 4.76 22.93
N ALA A 668 36.87 4.88 21.85
CA ALA A 668 38.25 4.43 21.74
C ALA A 668 39.27 5.45 22.27
N ALA A 669 38.89 6.71 22.46
CA ALA A 669 39.69 7.69 23.18
C ALA A 669 39.22 7.91 24.63
N ALA A 670 38.00 7.49 25.03
CA ALA A 670 37.63 7.33 26.45
C ALA A 670 38.58 6.38 27.19
N THR A 671 39.18 5.39 26.51
CA THR A 671 40.22 4.52 27.08
C THR A 671 41.59 5.21 27.25
N SER A 672 41.73 6.48 26.84
CA SER A 672 42.82 7.35 27.28
C SER A 672 42.39 8.13 28.52
N SER A 673 43.23 8.14 29.56
CA SER A 673 42.87 8.60 30.93
C SER A 673 42.23 9.99 31.03
N GLY A 674 42.46 10.90 30.07
CA GLY A 674 41.88 12.25 30.05
C GLY A 674 40.41 12.33 29.62
N GLN A 675 39.93 11.45 28.74
CA GLN A 675 38.52 11.47 28.29
C GLN A 675 37.61 10.60 29.16
N LEU A 676 38.20 9.76 30.03
CA LEU A 676 37.48 8.97 31.02
C LEU A 676 36.84 9.86 32.09
N ASN A 677 37.65 10.75 32.66
CA ASN A 677 37.23 11.77 33.62
C ASN A 677 36.06 12.60 33.07
N ASN A 678 36.11 12.95 31.78
CA ASN A 678 35.07 13.73 31.11
C ASN A 678 33.67 13.07 31.15
N TRP A 679 33.56 11.74 31.07
CA TRP A 679 32.26 11.05 31.12
C TRP A 679 31.72 10.92 32.54
N ILE A 680 32.59 10.67 33.51
CA ILE A 680 32.24 10.65 34.94
C ILE A 680 31.82 12.05 35.37
N GLU A 681 32.60 13.08 35.05
CA GLU A 681 32.28 14.49 35.29
C GLU A 681 30.94 14.88 34.64
N LEU A 682 30.68 14.45 33.41
CA LEU A 682 29.39 14.66 32.73
C LEU A 682 28.24 13.97 33.47
N TYR A 683 28.42 12.72 33.88
CA TYR A 683 27.44 11.98 34.66
C TYR A 683 27.12 12.69 35.98
N THR A 684 28.15 13.07 36.74
CA THR A 684 28.01 13.79 38.01
C THR A 684 27.34 15.15 37.81
N ALA A 685 27.74 15.92 36.78
CA ALA A 685 27.14 17.21 36.48
C ALA A 685 25.64 17.10 36.14
N ILE A 686 25.25 16.12 35.32
CA ILE A 686 23.84 15.88 34.95
C ILE A 686 23.04 15.37 36.15
N SER A 687 23.63 14.49 36.97
CA SER A 687 23.01 13.97 38.20
C SER A 687 22.75 15.08 39.21
N ASN A 688 23.73 15.97 39.44
CA ASN A 688 23.56 17.15 40.30
C ASN A 688 22.51 18.11 39.77
N TYR A 689 22.48 18.35 38.44
CA TYR A 689 21.50 19.22 37.82
C TYR A 689 20.04 18.75 38.05
N LEU A 690 19.81 17.44 38.19
CA LEU A 690 18.49 16.89 38.53
C LEU A 690 17.94 17.46 39.84
N PHE A 691 18.79 17.64 40.85
CA PHE A 691 18.40 18.17 42.15
C PHE A 691 18.26 19.70 42.16
N GLU A 692 18.90 20.39 41.21
CA GLU A 692 18.83 21.85 41.08
C GLU A 692 17.63 22.34 40.26
N VAL A 693 17.17 21.54 39.30
CA VAL A 693 16.07 21.93 38.41
C VAL A 693 14.71 21.77 39.11
N LYS A 694 13.80 22.72 38.84
CA LYS A 694 12.44 22.66 39.39
C LYS A 694 11.74 21.36 38.94
N PRO A 695 10.94 20.72 39.83
CA PRO A 695 10.24 19.48 39.51
C PRO A 695 9.43 19.55 38.22
N ASN A 696 9.87 18.80 37.20
CA ASN A 696 9.22 18.65 35.91
C ASN A 696 9.58 17.29 35.31
N PHE A 697 8.62 16.39 35.21
CA PHE A 697 8.88 15.00 34.83
C PHE A 697 9.27 14.81 33.36
N ILE A 698 8.96 15.77 32.47
CA ILE A 698 9.45 15.75 31.09
C ILE A 698 10.96 16.07 31.05
N ILE A 699 11.39 17.04 31.86
CA ILE A 699 12.82 17.37 32.03
C ILE A 699 13.53 16.20 32.71
N TYR A 700 12.98 15.66 33.81
CA TYR A 700 13.56 14.51 34.51
C TYR A 700 13.65 13.28 33.62
N SER A 701 12.63 12.98 32.80
CA SER A 701 12.73 11.89 31.83
C SER A 701 13.91 12.07 30.88
N THR A 702 14.15 13.30 30.39
CA THR A 702 15.28 13.57 29.49
C THR A 702 16.62 13.46 30.20
N ILE A 703 16.70 13.92 31.45
CA ILE A 703 17.89 13.74 32.30
C ILE A 703 18.17 12.25 32.50
N LEU A 704 17.16 11.46 32.86
CA LEU A 704 17.30 10.01 33.00
C LEU A 704 17.69 9.32 31.69
N ASP A 705 17.19 9.80 30.54
CA ASP A 705 17.63 9.30 29.23
C ASP A 705 19.12 9.62 28.97
N ILE A 706 19.62 10.79 29.39
CA ILE A 706 21.05 11.13 29.31
C ILE A 706 21.86 10.18 30.20
N LEU A 707 21.45 10.00 31.47
CA LEU A 707 22.14 9.11 32.41
C LEU A 707 22.16 7.67 31.90
N LEU A 708 21.04 7.16 31.38
CA LEU A 708 20.95 5.82 30.80
C LEU A 708 21.78 5.67 29.52
N GLU A 709 21.84 6.70 28.67
CA GLU A 709 22.68 6.66 27.46
C GLU A 709 24.18 6.65 27.82
N ILE A 710 24.59 7.45 28.81
CA ILE A 710 25.96 7.42 29.35
C ILE A 710 26.25 6.03 29.91
N LEU A 711 25.34 5.47 30.71
CA LEU A 711 25.50 4.14 31.28
C LEU A 711 25.64 3.05 30.22
N ALA A 712 24.72 3.01 29.26
CA ALA A 712 24.73 2.03 28.18
C ALA A 712 26.03 2.06 27.35
N ARG A 713 26.77 3.18 27.34
CA ARG A 713 28.02 3.34 26.58
C ARG A 713 29.28 3.20 27.42
N CYS A 714 29.24 3.56 28.71
CA CYS A 714 30.42 3.68 29.58
C CYS A 714 30.36 2.77 30.83
N GLN A 715 29.41 1.85 30.93
CA GLN A 715 29.20 0.98 32.11
C GLN A 715 30.44 0.25 32.64
N HIS A 716 31.30 -0.30 31.79
CA HIS A 716 32.47 -1.08 32.24
C HIS A 716 33.48 -0.25 33.04
N ILE A 717 33.47 1.05 32.80
CA ILE A 717 34.33 2.03 33.45
C ILE A 717 33.66 2.51 34.73
N ILE A 718 32.42 2.98 34.62
CA ILE A 718 31.68 3.58 35.74
C ILE A 718 31.57 2.59 36.91
N ILE A 719 31.33 1.31 36.61
CA ILE A 719 31.17 0.27 37.63
C ILE A 719 32.52 -0.15 38.27
N ALA A 720 33.65 0.12 37.61
CA ALA A 720 34.97 -0.27 38.10
C ALA A 720 35.70 0.83 38.91
N GLU A 721 35.33 2.09 38.70
CA GLU A 721 36.09 3.25 39.22
C GLU A 721 35.32 4.11 40.23
N ASP A 722 34.00 3.92 40.40
CA ASP A 722 33.16 4.77 41.28
C ASP A 722 32.23 3.94 42.17
N ASP A 723 32.64 3.69 43.41
CA ASP A 723 31.82 3.01 44.43
C ASP A 723 30.58 3.84 44.84
N GLN A 724 30.60 5.16 44.63
CA GLN A 724 29.50 6.08 45.01
C GLN A 724 28.37 6.11 43.96
N PHE A 725 28.63 5.63 42.76
CA PHE A 725 27.70 5.70 41.63
C PHE A 725 26.34 5.03 41.89
N ILE A 726 26.32 3.84 42.51
CA ILE A 726 25.08 3.11 42.82
C ILE A 726 24.26 3.87 43.87
N ASP A 727 24.91 4.48 44.85
CA ASP A 727 24.27 5.30 45.88
C ASP A 727 23.63 6.54 45.25
N ASP A 728 24.31 7.20 44.31
CA ASP A 728 23.77 8.36 43.58
C ASP A 728 22.50 8.00 42.80
N LEU A 729 22.50 6.86 42.10
CA LEU A 729 21.31 6.34 41.44
C LEU A 729 20.19 6.05 42.44
N SER A 730 20.51 5.47 43.60
CA SER A 730 19.54 5.20 44.67
C SER A 730 18.89 6.50 45.15
N ASN A 731 19.70 7.52 45.42
CA ASN A 731 19.26 8.84 45.86
C ASN A 731 18.34 9.51 44.83
N ILE A 732 18.68 9.43 43.54
CA ILE A 732 17.84 9.94 42.44
C ILE A 732 16.50 9.21 42.41
N ILE A 733 16.51 7.88 42.49
CA ILE A 733 15.29 7.07 42.44
C ILE A 733 14.38 7.36 43.64
N ASP A 734 14.94 7.41 44.84
CA ASP A 734 14.18 7.70 46.07
C ASP A 734 13.61 9.11 46.04
N TYR A 735 14.39 10.10 45.58
CA TYR A 735 13.90 11.47 45.39
C TYR A 735 12.71 11.52 44.42
N LEU A 736 12.81 10.90 43.25
CA LEU A 736 11.75 10.91 42.23
C LEU A 736 10.50 10.14 42.67
N LEU A 737 10.68 8.99 43.34
CA LEU A 737 9.56 8.24 43.91
C LEU A 737 8.86 9.05 45.01
N ASN A 738 9.61 9.67 45.93
CA ASN A 738 9.03 10.52 46.97
C ASN A 738 8.25 11.70 46.38
N LEU A 739 8.78 12.35 45.34
CA LEU A 739 8.06 13.41 44.62
C LEU A 739 6.72 12.91 44.05
N ALA A 740 6.74 11.76 43.34
CA ALA A 740 5.54 11.19 42.73
C ALA A 740 4.49 10.73 43.77
N HIS A 741 4.91 10.33 44.98
CA HIS A 741 3.97 9.99 46.06
C HIS A 741 3.23 11.22 46.61
N HIS A 742 3.87 12.39 46.60
CA HIS A 742 3.28 13.61 47.18
C HIS A 742 2.49 14.45 46.18
N ARG A 743 2.80 14.37 44.89
CA ARG A 743 2.18 15.17 43.84
C ARG A 743 2.13 14.41 42.52
N THR A 744 1.06 14.64 41.76
CA THR A 744 0.94 14.12 40.40
C THR A 744 1.64 15.05 39.41
N PHE A 745 2.45 14.48 38.52
CA PHE A 745 3.19 15.20 37.49
C PHE A 745 2.83 14.71 36.08
N TYR A 746 2.76 15.65 35.15
CA TYR A 746 2.68 15.30 33.73
C TYR A 746 3.99 14.66 33.27
N GLY A 747 3.92 13.43 32.73
CA GLY A 747 5.10 12.67 32.29
C GLY A 747 5.54 11.56 33.25
N GLU A 748 4.81 11.30 34.33
CA GLU A 748 5.01 10.14 35.23
C GLU A 748 5.30 8.81 34.53
N PRO A 749 4.55 8.38 33.50
CA PRO A 749 4.85 7.13 32.80
C PRO A 749 6.28 7.07 32.26
N LEU A 750 6.79 8.19 31.73
CA LEU A 750 8.13 8.25 31.12
C LEU A 750 9.21 8.07 32.19
N VAL A 751 9.06 8.72 33.34
CA VAL A 751 10.01 8.62 34.45
C VAL A 751 9.96 7.24 35.10
N PHE A 752 8.76 6.68 35.34
CA PHE A 752 8.63 5.36 35.95
C PHE A 752 9.25 4.24 35.11
N GLN A 753 9.15 4.32 33.78
CA GLN A 753 9.87 3.39 32.87
C GLN A 753 11.38 3.39 33.15
N LYS A 754 12.00 4.57 33.29
CA LYS A 754 13.44 4.69 33.55
C LYS A 754 13.80 4.27 34.97
N ILE A 755 12.98 4.61 35.97
CA ILE A 755 13.18 4.18 37.35
C ILE A 755 13.18 2.66 37.46
N VAL A 756 12.20 1.97 36.86
CA VAL A 756 12.15 0.51 36.92
C VAL A 756 13.36 -0.12 36.25
N LEU A 757 13.81 0.42 35.10
CA LEU A 757 15.01 -0.06 34.42
C LEU A 757 16.26 0.12 35.31
N LEU A 758 16.45 1.30 35.91
CA LEU A 758 17.56 1.59 36.82
C LEU A 758 17.53 0.71 38.07
N LYS A 759 16.36 0.53 38.71
CA LYS A 759 16.21 -0.40 39.86
C LYS A 759 16.54 -1.84 39.47
N THR A 760 16.20 -2.26 38.25
CA THR A 760 16.54 -3.59 37.74
C THR A 760 18.04 -3.73 37.55
N PHE A 761 18.69 -2.73 36.96
CA PHE A 761 20.15 -2.68 36.85
C PHE A 761 20.83 -2.73 38.23
N MET A 762 20.44 -1.88 39.18
CA MET A 762 21.00 -1.87 40.54
C MET A 762 20.81 -3.22 41.25
N TYR A 763 19.65 -3.86 41.08
CA TYR A 763 19.40 -5.20 41.63
C TYR A 763 20.33 -6.26 41.04
N LEU A 764 20.58 -6.22 39.73
CA LEU A 764 21.49 -7.17 39.07
C LEU A 764 22.95 -6.96 39.50
N TYR A 765 23.31 -5.77 39.95
CA TYR A 765 24.68 -5.37 40.27
C TYR A 765 25.07 -5.34 41.75
N SER A 766 24.14 -5.49 42.69
CA SER A 766 24.46 -5.44 44.13
C SER A 766 25.41 -6.55 44.60
N ASP A 767 26.45 -6.23 45.38
CA ASP A 767 27.51 -7.19 45.77
C ASP A 767 27.13 -8.22 46.86
N ASP A 768 25.87 -8.29 47.30
CA ASP A 768 25.45 -9.19 48.38
C ASP A 768 25.64 -10.69 47.99
N GLU A 769 26.72 -11.31 48.46
CA GLU A 769 27.08 -12.74 48.32
C GLU A 769 26.11 -13.72 49.01
N ALA A 770 25.02 -13.23 49.61
CA ALA A 770 23.99 -14.10 50.16
C ALA A 770 22.85 -14.28 49.16
N ALA A 771 22.72 -15.49 48.62
CA ALA A 771 21.53 -16.03 47.95
C ALA A 771 20.22 -15.97 48.79
N ILE A 772 20.21 -15.25 49.91
CA ILE A 772 19.16 -15.14 50.94
C ILE A 772 18.41 -13.78 50.88
N ARG A 773 18.74 -12.86 49.96
CA ARG A 773 17.80 -11.77 49.55
C ARG A 773 17.21 -11.93 48.14
N SER A 774 17.31 -13.12 47.57
CA SER A 774 16.63 -13.55 46.34
C SER A 774 15.10 -13.32 46.37
N THR A 775 14.46 -13.39 47.55
CA THR A 775 13.01 -13.21 47.73
C THR A 775 12.54 -11.75 47.84
N GLN A 776 13.45 -10.77 47.74
CA GLN A 776 13.14 -9.33 47.86
C GLN A 776 13.18 -8.56 46.54
N CYS A 777 13.38 -9.22 45.38
CA CYS A 777 13.34 -8.53 44.10
C CYS A 777 11.99 -7.81 43.91
N PHE A 778 12.03 -6.50 43.67
CA PHE A 778 10.82 -5.68 43.56
C PHE A 778 9.93 -6.12 42.39
N LEU A 779 10.50 -6.68 41.31
CA LEU A 779 9.75 -7.21 40.16
C LEU A 779 8.87 -8.42 40.51
N LEU A 780 9.15 -9.13 41.62
CA LEU A 780 8.33 -10.26 42.09
C LEU A 780 7.14 -9.80 42.94
N ARG A 781 7.12 -8.54 43.39
CA ARG A 781 6.12 -7.97 44.32
C ARG A 781 5.32 -6.86 43.65
N ILE A 782 4.39 -7.27 42.79
CA ILE A 782 3.43 -6.33 42.18
C ILE A 782 2.21 -6.27 43.09
N GLU A 783 2.03 -5.15 43.79
CA GLU A 783 0.92 -4.94 44.73
C GLU A 783 -0.08 -3.93 44.14
N SER A 784 -1.31 -4.38 43.85
CA SER A 784 -2.43 -3.50 43.47
C SER A 784 -3.05 -2.81 44.69
N ASP A 785 -3.10 -3.52 45.83
CA ASP A 785 -3.70 -3.07 47.08
C ASP A 785 -2.82 -3.48 48.28
N GLY A 786 -2.25 -2.48 48.95
CA GLY A 786 -1.36 -2.56 50.10
C GLY A 786 -1.14 -1.17 50.73
N GLU A 787 -0.43 -1.07 51.87
CA GLU A 787 -0.21 0.20 52.59
C GLU A 787 0.52 1.28 51.76
N LYS A 788 1.24 0.90 50.69
CA LYS A 788 1.81 1.78 49.66
C LYS A 788 1.34 1.33 48.27
N LYS A 789 0.13 1.71 47.88
CA LYS A 789 -0.44 1.43 46.54
C LYS A 789 0.49 1.95 45.44
N GLN A 790 0.98 1.06 44.56
CA GLN A 790 1.79 1.44 43.41
C GLN A 790 0.89 2.08 42.33
N SER A 791 1.40 3.12 41.65
CA SER A 791 0.67 3.72 40.53
C SER A 791 0.56 2.72 39.38
N PRO A 792 -0.55 2.72 38.62
CA PRO A 792 -0.71 1.83 37.47
C PRO A 792 0.41 1.99 36.43
N GLU A 793 0.92 3.21 36.24
CA GLU A 793 2.03 3.53 35.35
C GLU A 793 3.33 2.84 35.79
N TYR A 794 3.58 2.76 37.10
CA TYR A 794 4.73 2.05 37.65
C TYR A 794 4.60 0.54 37.45
N ILE A 795 3.40 -0.02 37.67
CA ILE A 795 3.10 -1.44 37.41
C ILE A 795 3.31 -1.76 35.92
N GLN A 796 2.85 -0.89 35.02
CA GLN A 796 3.08 -1.06 33.58
C GLN A 796 4.58 -1.07 33.23
N ALA A 797 5.38 -0.18 33.82
CA ALA A 797 6.83 -0.16 33.65
C ALA A 797 7.52 -1.44 34.18
N MET A 798 7.06 -1.97 35.32
CA MET A 798 7.51 -3.26 35.86
C MET A 798 7.22 -4.40 34.89
N LEU A 799 6.00 -4.48 34.35
CA LEU A 799 5.63 -5.52 33.38
C LEU A 799 6.43 -5.41 32.08
N ASN A 800 6.71 -4.19 31.58
CA ASN A 800 7.60 -3.99 30.44
C ASN A 800 8.99 -4.57 30.70
N THR A 801 9.56 -4.27 31.86
CA THR A 801 10.90 -4.74 32.22
C THR A 801 10.93 -6.24 32.46
N ILE A 802 9.88 -6.82 33.05
CA ILE A 802 9.73 -8.28 33.20
C ILE A 802 9.67 -8.95 31.82
N LEU A 803 8.92 -8.41 30.87
CA LEU A 803 8.89 -8.93 29.51
C LEU A 803 10.31 -8.95 28.91
N LEU A 804 11.06 -7.85 29.03
CA LEU A 804 12.46 -7.78 28.57
C LEU A 804 13.38 -8.81 29.25
N VAL A 805 13.24 -9.02 30.57
CA VAL A 805 13.96 -10.08 31.30
C VAL A 805 13.61 -11.48 30.78
N LEU A 806 12.35 -11.71 30.39
CA LEU A 806 11.88 -13.01 29.92
C LEU A 806 12.41 -13.35 28.52
N ASP A 807 12.36 -12.42 27.56
CA ASP A 807 12.78 -12.67 26.18
C ASP A 807 13.11 -11.38 25.39
N ILE A 808 14.27 -10.79 25.70
CA ILE A 808 14.79 -9.59 25.04
C ILE A 808 14.96 -9.73 23.52
N ASP A 809 15.29 -10.93 23.02
CA ASP A 809 15.53 -11.14 21.59
C ASP A 809 14.26 -11.17 20.78
N HIS A 810 13.22 -11.83 21.30
CA HIS A 810 11.91 -11.80 20.67
C HIS A 810 11.30 -10.40 20.76
N ILE A 811 11.30 -9.80 21.95
CA ILE A 811 10.72 -8.47 22.15
C ILE A 811 11.48 -7.42 21.34
N GLY A 812 12.81 -7.49 21.27
CA GLY A 812 13.61 -6.55 20.49
C GLY A 812 13.29 -6.56 18.99
N LYS A 813 12.84 -7.69 18.44
CA LYS A 813 12.40 -7.80 17.03
C LYS A 813 10.96 -7.34 16.81
N HIS A 814 10.15 -7.35 17.86
CA HIS A 814 8.70 -7.13 17.81
C HIS A 814 8.23 -6.02 18.77
N CYS A 815 9.10 -5.09 19.17
CA CYS A 815 8.88 -4.24 20.35
C CYS A 815 7.64 -3.34 20.22
N GLU A 816 7.31 -2.92 18.99
CA GLU A 816 6.09 -2.18 18.67
C GLU A 816 4.81 -2.94 19.05
N GLU A 817 4.79 -4.28 18.95
CA GLU A 817 3.63 -5.10 19.32
C GLU A 817 3.41 -5.17 20.84
N TYR A 818 4.42 -4.79 21.64
CA TYR A 818 4.41 -4.87 23.10
C TYR A 818 4.26 -3.50 23.78
N ASP A 819 4.10 -2.41 23.02
CA ASP A 819 4.23 -1.03 23.51
C ASP A 819 5.55 -0.81 24.28
N ILE A 820 6.65 -1.28 23.68
CA ILE A 820 8.03 -1.08 24.16
C ILE A 820 8.83 -0.39 23.05
N THR A 821 9.58 0.64 23.39
CA THR A 821 10.38 1.40 22.42
C THR A 821 11.70 0.71 22.09
N PRO A 822 12.25 0.87 20.87
CA PRO A 822 13.59 0.36 20.53
C PRO A 822 14.69 0.91 21.46
N VAL A 823 14.51 2.11 22.00
CA VAL A 823 15.43 2.74 22.96
C VAL A 823 15.42 2.00 24.31
N GLU A 824 14.26 1.58 24.80
CA GLU A 824 14.18 0.74 26.01
C GLU A 824 14.89 -0.61 25.82
N VAL A 825 14.71 -1.24 24.66
CA VAL A 825 15.42 -2.48 24.30
C VAL A 825 16.93 -2.26 24.27
N PHE A 826 17.37 -1.15 23.67
CA PHE A 826 18.79 -0.78 23.63
C PHE A 826 19.38 -0.60 25.02
N TYR A 827 18.72 0.17 25.90
CA TYR A 827 19.22 0.36 27.27
C TYR A 827 19.22 -0.94 28.06
N PHE A 828 18.16 -1.75 27.97
CA PHE A 828 18.11 -3.03 28.68
C PHE A 828 19.23 -3.98 28.25
N ARG A 829 19.47 -4.11 26.93
CA ARG A 829 20.57 -4.95 26.41
C ARG A 829 21.92 -4.50 26.90
N ASN A 830 22.22 -3.21 26.81
CA ASN A 830 23.55 -2.74 27.17
C ASN A 830 23.75 -2.75 28.68
N ILE A 831 22.76 -2.37 29.48
CA ILE A 831 22.91 -2.14 30.92
C ILE A 831 22.60 -3.39 31.76
N CYS A 832 21.55 -4.17 31.42
CA CYS A 832 21.08 -5.28 32.27
C CYS A 832 21.67 -6.66 31.88
N GLU A 833 22.08 -6.90 30.63
CA GLU A 833 22.61 -8.22 30.21
C GLU A 833 24.04 -8.51 30.68
N LEU A 834 24.68 -7.56 31.36
CA LEU A 834 26.08 -7.63 31.76
C LEU A 834 26.37 -8.63 32.90
N LYS A 835 25.34 -9.01 33.67
CA LYS A 835 25.41 -10.05 34.70
C LYS A 835 24.49 -11.22 34.29
N PRO A 836 24.87 -12.01 33.26
CA PRO A 836 23.99 -13.00 32.64
C PRO A 836 23.56 -14.10 33.61
N ASP A 837 24.36 -14.43 34.62
CA ASP A 837 24.01 -15.43 35.63
C ASP A 837 22.84 -14.99 36.51
N ARG A 838 22.90 -13.75 37.00
CA ARG A 838 21.82 -13.16 37.82
C ARG A 838 20.57 -12.92 37.00
N LEU A 839 20.71 -12.47 35.75
CA LEU A 839 19.58 -12.31 34.85
C LEU A 839 18.91 -13.66 34.53
N ARG A 840 19.69 -14.72 34.30
CA ARG A 840 19.17 -16.10 34.15
C ARG A 840 18.47 -16.59 35.40
N TRP A 841 19.02 -16.31 36.58
CA TRP A 841 18.39 -16.64 37.86
C TRP A 841 17.05 -15.92 38.02
N LEU A 842 17.00 -14.60 37.81
CA LEU A 842 15.78 -13.79 37.91
C LEU A 842 14.71 -14.27 36.93
N LYS A 843 15.10 -14.58 35.69
CA LYS A 843 14.21 -15.21 34.70
C LYS A 843 13.65 -16.54 35.21
N ALA A 844 14.47 -17.39 35.79
CA ALA A 844 14.01 -18.67 36.34
C ALA A 844 13.04 -18.47 37.53
N GLU A 845 13.28 -17.49 38.38
CA GLU A 845 12.44 -17.16 39.54
C GLU A 845 11.07 -16.59 39.10
N LEU A 846 11.05 -15.65 38.16
CA LEU A 846 9.82 -15.09 37.57
C LEU A 846 8.90 -16.17 36.97
N LEU A 847 9.48 -17.26 36.43
CA LEU A 847 8.72 -18.36 35.83
C LEU A 847 8.18 -19.37 36.88
N ARG A 848 8.74 -19.40 38.10
CA ARG A 848 8.47 -20.43 39.13
C ARG A 848 7.73 -19.89 40.36
N SER A 849 7.93 -18.63 40.73
CA SER A 849 7.47 -18.05 41.99
C SER A 849 5.95 -18.04 42.13
N GLN A 850 5.43 -18.77 43.12
CA GLN A 850 3.99 -18.82 43.40
C GLN A 850 3.43 -17.46 43.85
N HIS A 851 4.20 -16.69 44.61
CA HIS A 851 3.80 -15.36 45.07
C HIS A 851 3.61 -14.42 43.87
N PHE A 852 4.57 -14.38 42.95
CA PHE A 852 4.47 -13.57 41.73
C PHE A 852 3.25 -13.97 40.87
N HIS A 853 3.01 -15.27 40.70
CA HIS A 853 1.83 -15.75 39.98
C HIS A 853 0.50 -15.30 40.64
N SER A 854 0.43 -15.29 41.98
CA SER A 854 -0.72 -14.76 42.71
C SER A 854 -0.91 -13.25 42.48
N CYS A 855 0.18 -12.47 42.41
CA CYS A 855 0.12 -11.06 42.04
C CYS A 855 -0.43 -10.87 40.62
N LEU A 856 0.04 -11.64 39.64
CA LEU A 856 -0.51 -11.60 38.26
C LEU A 856 -1.99 -11.98 38.23
N ARG A 857 -2.42 -12.97 39.02
CA ARG A 857 -3.83 -13.34 39.15
C ARG A 857 -4.68 -12.16 39.63
N ARG A 858 -4.22 -11.40 40.63
CA ARG A 858 -4.92 -10.20 41.12
C ARG A 858 -5.06 -9.15 40.01
N LEU A 859 -3.99 -8.85 39.27
CA LEU A 859 -4.05 -7.89 38.15
C LEU A 859 -5.05 -8.26 37.04
N ILE A 860 -5.32 -9.56 36.88
CA ILE A 860 -6.24 -10.09 35.87
C ILE A 860 -7.69 -10.16 36.38
N LEU A 861 -7.88 -10.57 37.64
CA LEU A 861 -9.19 -10.89 38.23
C LEU A 861 -9.81 -9.77 39.06
N ASP A 862 -9.14 -8.64 39.26
CA ASP A 862 -9.67 -7.54 40.09
C ASP A 862 -10.97 -6.97 39.51
N GLU A 863 -12.10 -7.43 40.06
CA GLU A 863 -13.46 -6.97 39.74
C GLU A 863 -13.84 -5.71 40.52
N CYS A 864 -13.12 -5.38 41.61
CA CYS A 864 -13.43 -4.24 42.49
C CYS A 864 -12.89 -2.91 41.94
N HIS A 865 -11.76 -2.95 41.24
CA HIS A 865 -11.18 -1.79 40.57
C HIS A 865 -10.93 -2.12 39.09
N LYS A 866 -11.53 -1.35 38.17
CA LYS A 866 -11.29 -1.50 36.72
C LYS A 866 -9.80 -1.29 36.42
N GLN A 867 -9.02 -2.36 36.41
CA GLN A 867 -7.59 -2.31 36.08
C GLN A 867 -7.39 -1.76 34.65
N PRO A 868 -6.36 -0.92 34.42
CA PRO A 868 -6.07 -0.44 33.07
C PRO A 868 -5.89 -1.58 32.08
N TYR A 869 -6.53 -1.44 30.93
CA TYR A 869 -6.50 -2.43 29.84
C TYR A 869 -5.08 -2.86 29.45
N THR A 870 -4.12 -1.92 29.43
CA THR A 870 -2.71 -2.19 29.10
C THR A 870 -2.01 -3.11 30.09
N ILE A 871 -2.33 -2.97 31.39
CA ILE A 871 -1.77 -3.82 32.45
C ILE A 871 -2.29 -5.24 32.31
N GLN A 872 -3.60 -5.41 32.05
CA GLN A 872 -4.18 -6.73 31.81
C GLN A 872 -3.53 -7.43 30.61
N VAL A 873 -3.37 -6.73 29.48
CA VAL A 873 -2.68 -7.25 28.29
C VAL A 873 -1.27 -7.72 28.65
N LYS A 874 -0.47 -6.87 29.30
CA LYS A 874 0.91 -7.20 29.67
C LYS A 874 1.00 -8.32 30.70
N ALA A 875 0.07 -8.41 31.66
CA ALA A 875 0.01 -9.50 32.62
C ALA A 875 -0.22 -10.86 31.93
N TYR A 876 -1.15 -10.94 30.97
CA TYR A 876 -1.33 -12.14 30.15
C TYR A 876 -0.10 -12.46 29.29
N LEU A 877 0.57 -11.45 28.73
CA LEU A 877 1.81 -11.66 27.97
C LEU A 877 2.91 -12.25 28.85
N VAL A 878 3.11 -11.73 30.06
CA VAL A 878 4.06 -12.25 31.05
C VAL A 878 3.70 -13.70 31.42
N LEU A 879 2.42 -13.98 31.72
CA LEU A 879 1.97 -15.35 32.02
C LEU A 879 2.30 -16.33 30.89
N SER A 880 2.14 -15.92 29.63
CA SER A 880 2.34 -16.79 28.47
C SER A 880 3.76 -17.38 28.34
N TYR A 881 4.74 -16.88 29.10
CA TYR A 881 6.09 -17.44 29.15
C TYR A 881 6.24 -18.65 30.08
N SER A 882 5.38 -18.83 31.09
CA SER A 882 5.46 -19.95 32.03
C SER A 882 4.23 -20.85 31.96
N GLY A 883 4.47 -22.11 31.64
CA GLY A 883 3.44 -23.14 31.69
C GLY A 883 2.87 -23.33 33.10
N VAL A 884 3.72 -23.28 34.13
CA VAL A 884 3.34 -23.40 35.54
C VAL A 884 2.51 -22.19 35.98
N ALA A 885 2.88 -20.98 35.56
CA ALA A 885 2.13 -19.77 35.87
C ALA A 885 0.73 -19.82 35.27
N VAL A 886 0.62 -20.17 33.98
CA VAL A 886 -0.67 -20.31 33.29
C VAL A 886 -1.54 -21.35 33.99
N SER A 887 -0.97 -22.49 34.38
CA SER A 887 -1.67 -23.51 35.14
C SER A 887 -2.16 -22.99 36.49
N ASN A 888 -1.30 -22.34 37.28
CA ASN A 888 -1.65 -21.85 38.62
C ASN A 888 -2.69 -20.71 38.59
N VAL A 889 -2.67 -19.87 37.55
CA VAL A 889 -3.51 -18.67 37.48
C VAL A 889 -4.82 -18.91 36.72
N LEU A 890 -4.80 -19.67 35.62
CA LEU A 890 -5.93 -19.80 34.70
C LEU A 890 -6.69 -21.14 34.78
N LEU A 891 -6.13 -22.22 35.35
CA LEU A 891 -6.88 -23.49 35.48
C LEU A 891 -7.99 -23.39 36.53
N ASP A 892 -7.76 -22.68 37.63
CA ASP A 892 -8.72 -22.51 38.73
C ASP A 892 -9.38 -23.84 39.17
N GLY A 893 -8.59 -24.92 39.23
CA GLY A 893 -9.05 -26.26 39.61
C GLY A 893 -9.76 -27.07 38.50
N LYS A 894 -9.95 -26.51 37.30
CA LYS A 894 -10.54 -27.20 36.14
C LYS A 894 -9.55 -28.13 35.44
N SER A 895 -10.05 -29.09 34.67
CA SER A 895 -9.20 -29.84 33.73
C SER A 895 -8.65 -28.89 32.65
N ALA A 896 -7.46 -29.20 32.11
CA ALA A 896 -6.83 -28.33 31.12
C ALA A 896 -7.68 -28.15 29.83
N ARG A 897 -8.44 -29.17 29.44
CA ARG A 897 -9.42 -29.11 28.34
C ARG A 897 -10.57 -28.12 28.61
N GLU A 898 -11.17 -28.16 29.79
CA GLU A 898 -12.25 -27.24 30.19
C GLU A 898 -11.74 -25.80 30.31
N ALA A 899 -10.52 -25.63 30.83
CA ALA A 899 -9.89 -24.33 30.93
C ALA A 899 -9.60 -23.72 29.55
N ILE A 900 -9.10 -24.50 28.57
CA ILE A 900 -8.90 -24.03 27.19
C ILE A 900 -10.22 -23.53 26.60
N GLN A 901 -11.32 -24.27 26.75
CA GLN A 901 -12.63 -23.86 26.24
C GLN A 901 -13.17 -22.60 26.93
N SER A 902 -13.03 -22.52 28.25
CA SER A 902 -13.45 -21.35 29.04
C SER A 902 -12.67 -20.10 28.63
N ILE A 903 -11.34 -20.19 28.53
CA ILE A 903 -10.47 -19.08 28.16
C ILE A 903 -10.72 -18.66 26.72
N PHE A 904 -10.89 -19.61 25.80
CA PHE A 904 -11.22 -19.32 24.40
C PHE A 904 -12.54 -18.54 24.28
N LYS A 905 -13.60 -18.97 24.99
CA LYS A 905 -14.89 -18.27 25.02
C LYS A 905 -14.74 -16.83 25.54
N VAL A 906 -13.95 -16.62 26.59
CA VAL A 906 -13.69 -15.27 27.11
C VAL A 906 -12.84 -14.46 26.12
N ALA A 907 -11.80 -15.02 25.53
CA ALA A 907 -10.92 -14.31 24.61
C ALA A 907 -11.65 -13.76 23.38
N ASN A 908 -12.63 -14.51 22.85
CA ASN A 908 -13.42 -14.07 21.69
C ASN A 908 -14.28 -12.84 21.99
N SER A 909 -14.69 -12.60 23.24
CA SER A 909 -15.44 -11.40 23.62
C SER A 909 -14.56 -10.20 23.98
N LYS A 910 -13.23 -10.34 23.98
CA LYS A 910 -12.28 -9.26 24.32
C LYS A 910 -11.71 -8.55 23.07
N PRO A 911 -11.21 -7.30 23.22
CA PRO A 911 -10.50 -6.57 22.16
C PRO A 911 -9.23 -7.29 21.69
N TYR A 912 -8.75 -6.94 20.49
CA TYR A 912 -7.74 -7.72 19.76
C TYR A 912 -6.40 -7.91 20.51
N GLN A 913 -5.86 -6.92 21.23
CA GLN A 913 -4.56 -7.08 21.92
C GLN A 913 -4.70 -8.03 23.13
N LEU A 914 -5.77 -7.86 23.92
CA LEU A 914 -6.06 -8.74 25.04
C LEU A 914 -6.37 -10.16 24.57
N ARG A 915 -7.19 -10.29 23.52
CA ARG A 915 -7.45 -11.57 22.83
C ARG A 915 -6.15 -12.24 22.39
N SER A 916 -5.24 -11.49 21.75
CA SER A 916 -3.93 -11.99 21.32
C SER A 916 -3.07 -12.47 22.49
N ALA A 917 -3.04 -11.75 23.62
CA ALA A 917 -2.30 -12.13 24.80
C ALA A 917 -2.87 -13.42 25.45
N MET A 918 -4.20 -13.53 25.51
CA MET A 918 -4.88 -14.74 26.00
C MET A 918 -4.62 -15.95 25.09
N PHE A 919 -4.63 -15.78 23.77
CA PHE A 919 -4.30 -16.86 22.83
C PHE A 919 -2.85 -17.34 22.95
N ARG A 920 -1.90 -16.46 23.29
CA ARG A 920 -0.52 -16.88 23.63
C ARG A 920 -0.49 -17.74 24.90
N CYS A 921 -1.36 -17.48 25.88
CA CYS A 921 -1.53 -18.36 27.05
C CYS A 921 -2.13 -19.72 26.66
N LEU A 922 -3.16 -19.74 25.80
CA LEU A 922 -3.74 -20.99 25.28
C LEU A 922 -2.68 -21.85 24.55
N LYS A 923 -1.86 -21.24 23.69
CA LYS A 923 -0.72 -21.90 23.05
C LYS A 923 0.21 -22.55 24.08
N ARG A 924 0.48 -21.85 25.19
CA ARG A 924 1.33 -22.38 26.26
C ARG A 924 0.70 -23.58 26.96
N MET A 925 -0.60 -23.54 27.23
CA MET A 925 -1.34 -24.68 27.79
C MET A 925 -1.27 -25.90 26.86
N LEU A 926 -1.52 -25.68 25.57
CA LEU A 926 -1.44 -26.70 24.53
C LEU A 926 -0.04 -27.35 24.48
N GLN A 927 1.01 -26.53 24.62
CA GLN A 927 2.39 -27.01 24.67
C GLN A 927 2.66 -27.90 25.89
N ASN A 928 2.10 -27.57 27.07
CA ASN A 928 2.25 -28.39 28.27
C ASN A 928 1.54 -29.73 28.14
N GLU A 929 0.30 -29.73 27.65
CA GLU A 929 -0.48 -30.96 27.41
C GLU A 929 0.26 -31.88 26.44
N SER A 930 0.82 -31.32 25.35
CA SER A 930 1.56 -32.09 24.36
C SER A 930 2.77 -32.85 24.91
N LYS A 931 3.34 -32.43 26.06
CA LYS A 931 4.49 -33.08 26.70
C LYS A 931 4.10 -34.20 27.67
N GLY A 932 2.88 -34.17 28.22
CA GLY A 932 2.48 -35.00 29.37
C GLY A 932 1.67 -36.25 29.03
N SER A 933 0.96 -36.31 27.90
CA SER A 933 0.06 -37.43 27.56
C SER A 933 0.58 -38.33 26.44
N ASN A 934 0.41 -39.64 26.59
CA ASN A 934 0.57 -40.65 25.52
C ASN A 934 -0.69 -40.79 24.64
N GLU A 935 -1.82 -40.21 25.05
CA GLU A 935 -3.05 -40.15 24.27
C GLU A 935 -3.31 -38.72 23.77
N PHE A 936 -3.66 -38.59 22.49
CA PHE A 936 -3.95 -37.29 21.85
C PHE A 936 -5.34 -36.78 22.27
N THR A 937 -5.37 -35.99 23.34
CA THR A 937 -6.59 -35.36 23.89
C THR A 937 -6.67 -33.84 23.64
N LEU A 938 -5.76 -33.31 22.80
CA LEU A 938 -5.64 -31.87 22.54
C LEU A 938 -6.91 -31.31 21.88
N ASN A 939 -7.44 -30.23 22.44
CA ASN A 939 -8.53 -29.47 21.83
C ASN A 939 -7.95 -28.56 20.74
N VAL A 940 -8.32 -28.80 19.48
CA VAL A 940 -7.87 -28.04 18.30
C VAL A 940 -8.99 -27.17 17.72
N ASP A 941 -10.19 -27.21 18.30
CA ASP A 941 -11.41 -26.61 17.73
C ASP A 941 -11.32 -25.07 17.70
N PHE A 942 -10.47 -24.49 18.54
CA PHE A 942 -10.25 -23.04 18.56
C PHE A 942 -9.30 -22.54 17.47
N VAL A 943 -8.42 -23.41 16.93
CA VAL A 943 -7.35 -23.00 16.02
C VAL A 943 -7.90 -22.38 14.72
N PRO A 944 -8.95 -22.93 14.05
CA PRO A 944 -9.61 -22.29 12.92
C PRO A 944 -9.95 -20.81 13.16
N THR A 945 -10.51 -20.47 14.33
CA THR A 945 -10.87 -19.08 14.67
C THR A 945 -9.67 -18.14 14.74
N LEU A 946 -8.50 -18.65 15.13
CA LEU A 946 -7.25 -17.85 15.15
C LEU A 946 -6.69 -17.64 13.74
N THR A 947 -7.05 -18.48 12.77
CA THR A 947 -6.57 -18.41 11.38
C THR A 947 -7.45 -17.56 10.47
N ALA A 948 -8.61 -17.11 10.94
CA ALA A 948 -9.54 -16.32 10.15
C ALA A 948 -8.92 -14.99 9.69
N ALA A 949 -9.28 -14.54 8.48
CA ALA A 949 -8.69 -13.38 7.83
C ALA A 949 -8.82 -12.07 8.64
N TYR A 950 -9.95 -11.89 9.35
CA TYR A 950 -10.21 -10.72 10.19
C TYR A 950 -9.33 -10.64 11.46
N GLN A 951 -8.59 -11.70 11.81
CA GLN A 951 -7.71 -11.67 12.97
C GLN A 951 -6.42 -10.90 12.68
N SER A 952 -5.82 -10.31 13.72
CA SER A 952 -4.56 -9.59 13.58
C SER A 952 -3.38 -10.54 13.28
N LYS A 953 -2.35 -10.04 12.59
CA LYS A 953 -1.12 -10.79 12.27
C LYS A 953 -0.51 -11.54 13.46
N PRO A 954 -0.38 -10.97 14.68
CA PRO A 954 0.14 -11.70 15.84
C PRO A 954 -0.71 -12.91 16.27
N ILE A 955 -2.04 -12.84 16.10
CA ILE A 955 -2.96 -13.94 16.39
C ILE A 955 -2.75 -15.06 15.36
N ARG A 956 -2.69 -14.73 14.07
CA ARG A 956 -2.46 -15.71 13.01
C ARG A 956 -1.08 -16.37 13.12
N LEU A 957 -0.04 -15.62 13.50
CA LEU A 957 1.27 -16.18 13.86
C LEU A 957 1.20 -17.13 15.06
N THR A 958 0.44 -16.77 16.10
CA THR A 958 0.18 -17.67 17.25
C THR A 958 -0.53 -18.95 16.80
N ALA A 959 -1.44 -18.85 15.81
CA ALA A 959 -2.10 -20.00 15.20
C ALA A 959 -1.12 -20.94 14.50
N VAL A 960 -0.17 -20.41 13.71
CA VAL A 960 0.89 -21.22 13.07
C VAL A 960 1.70 -21.98 14.12
N GLU A 961 2.04 -21.32 15.23
CA GLU A 961 2.77 -21.96 16.33
C GLU A 961 1.93 -23.03 17.05
N CYS A 962 0.63 -22.82 17.22
CA CYS A 962 -0.28 -23.86 17.72
C CYS A 962 -0.31 -25.06 16.78
N LEU A 963 -0.44 -24.85 15.46
CA LEU A 963 -0.40 -25.93 14.47
C LEU A 963 0.94 -26.66 14.48
N HIS A 964 2.06 -25.96 14.68
CA HIS A 964 3.37 -26.58 14.84
C HIS A 964 3.44 -27.51 16.07
N ILE A 965 2.84 -27.11 17.20
CA ILE A 965 2.78 -27.93 18.42
C ILE A 965 1.90 -29.17 18.20
N VAL A 966 0.68 -28.95 17.67
CA VAL A 966 -0.32 -29.98 17.43
C VAL A 966 0.14 -30.98 16.38
N GLY A 967 0.77 -30.51 15.30
CA GLY A 967 1.19 -31.32 14.16
C GLY A 967 2.14 -32.46 14.53
N ARG A 968 2.87 -32.35 15.65
CA ARG A 968 3.75 -33.44 16.14
C ARG A 968 2.97 -34.68 16.58
N LYS A 969 1.71 -34.51 17.01
CA LYS A 969 0.87 -35.57 17.58
C LYS A 969 -0.49 -35.71 16.91
N ILE A 970 -0.85 -34.87 15.93
CA ILE A 970 -2.16 -34.89 15.26
C ILE A 970 -2.50 -36.27 14.68
N PHE A 971 -1.47 -36.99 14.24
CA PHE A 971 -1.56 -38.33 13.69
C PHE A 971 -1.71 -39.44 14.76
N GLU A 972 -1.55 -39.15 16.05
CA GLU A 972 -1.87 -40.11 17.11
C GLU A 972 -3.38 -40.18 17.40
N GLY A 973 -4.14 -39.17 16.97
CA GLY A 973 -5.59 -39.07 17.16
C GLY A 973 -6.42 -39.87 16.15
N LYS A 974 -7.59 -40.35 16.59
CA LYS A 974 -8.60 -41.04 15.76
C LYS A 974 -9.89 -40.24 15.53
N SER A 975 -9.94 -38.96 15.91
CA SER A 975 -11.15 -38.13 15.78
C SER A 975 -11.17 -37.39 14.45
N LEU A 976 -12.24 -37.56 13.67
CA LEU A 976 -12.43 -36.89 12.38
C LEU A 976 -12.43 -35.36 12.50
N ASN A 977 -13.07 -34.82 13.55
CA ASN A 977 -13.12 -33.38 13.84
C ASN A 977 -11.73 -32.76 13.97
N GLN A 978 -10.80 -33.47 14.62
CA GLN A 978 -9.45 -32.94 14.85
C GLN A 978 -8.68 -32.80 13.52
N TYR A 979 -8.84 -33.77 12.61
CA TYR A 979 -8.26 -33.67 11.26
C TYR A 979 -8.88 -32.53 10.46
N ILE A 980 -10.20 -32.33 10.54
CA ILE A 980 -10.90 -31.24 9.84
C ILE A 980 -10.41 -29.88 10.35
N SER A 981 -10.48 -29.62 11.66
CA SER A 981 -10.08 -28.34 12.24
C SER A 981 -8.61 -28.02 12.00
N PHE A 982 -7.72 -29.01 12.12
CA PHE A 982 -6.29 -28.83 11.85
C PHE A 982 -6.03 -28.52 10.37
N SER A 983 -6.64 -29.29 9.46
CA SER A 983 -6.44 -29.12 8.01
C SER A 983 -6.97 -27.79 7.52
N PHE A 984 -8.17 -27.41 7.97
CA PHE A 984 -8.78 -26.14 7.64
C PHE A 984 -7.91 -24.96 8.08
N ALA A 985 -7.48 -24.96 9.34
CA ALA A 985 -6.58 -23.94 9.87
C ALA A 985 -5.24 -23.87 9.12
N LEU A 986 -4.63 -25.01 8.79
CA LEU A 986 -3.36 -25.04 8.06
C LEU A 986 -3.50 -24.50 6.63
N LEU A 987 -4.57 -24.88 5.93
CA LEU A 987 -4.86 -24.38 4.58
C LEU A 987 -5.23 -22.89 4.60
N ASN A 988 -5.90 -22.37 5.63
CA ASN A 988 -6.11 -20.93 5.82
C ASN A 988 -4.77 -20.18 5.87
N LEU A 989 -3.80 -20.67 6.65
CA LEU A 989 -2.50 -20.00 6.80
C LEU A 989 -1.56 -20.19 5.60
N LEU A 990 -1.72 -21.27 4.83
CA LEU A 990 -0.98 -21.46 3.56
C LEU A 990 -1.46 -20.51 2.46
N SER A 991 -2.71 -20.07 2.53
CA SER A 991 -3.33 -19.09 1.64
C SER A 991 -3.41 -17.67 2.26
N ASP A 992 -2.69 -17.41 3.36
CA ASP A 992 -2.70 -16.10 4.06
C ASP A 992 -2.17 -14.98 3.16
N ASP A 993 -2.64 -13.74 3.35
CA ASP A 993 -2.17 -12.57 2.60
C ASP A 993 -0.72 -12.20 2.94
N ASP A 994 -0.27 -12.47 4.17
CA ASP A 994 1.09 -12.16 4.63
C ASP A 994 2.10 -13.28 4.27
N SER A 995 3.12 -12.92 3.49
CA SER A 995 4.16 -13.85 3.02
C SER A 995 4.95 -14.52 4.16
N SER A 996 5.12 -13.87 5.31
CA SER A 996 5.82 -14.45 6.46
C SER A 996 4.99 -15.51 7.16
N ILE A 997 3.66 -15.38 7.16
CA ILE A 997 2.74 -16.39 7.69
C ILE A 997 2.75 -17.61 6.77
N ARG A 998 2.59 -17.40 5.45
CA ARG A 998 2.64 -18.49 4.45
C ARG A 998 3.93 -19.31 4.54
N ALA A 999 5.08 -18.64 4.67
CA ALA A 999 6.37 -19.29 4.81
C ALA A 999 6.45 -20.17 6.07
N LYS A 1000 5.98 -19.67 7.22
CA LYS A 1000 5.95 -20.45 8.47
C LYS A 1000 4.93 -21.59 8.42
N ALA A 1001 3.79 -21.42 7.77
CA ALA A 1001 2.80 -22.49 7.57
C ALA A 1001 3.36 -23.63 6.69
N SER A 1002 4.12 -23.30 5.63
CA SER A 1002 4.81 -24.31 4.82
C SER A 1002 5.85 -25.13 5.62
N MET A 1003 6.51 -24.50 6.60
CA MET A 1003 7.40 -25.24 7.51
C MET A 1003 6.66 -26.29 8.34
N VAL A 1004 5.40 -26.02 8.74
CA VAL A 1004 4.56 -27.01 9.42
C VAL A 1004 4.31 -28.22 8.53
N VAL A 1005 3.98 -28.02 7.25
CA VAL A 1005 3.81 -29.13 6.27
C VAL A 1005 5.09 -29.95 6.11
N SER A 1006 6.24 -29.27 6.05
CA SER A 1006 7.54 -29.92 5.90
C SER A 1006 7.90 -30.79 7.12
N GLN A 1007 7.53 -30.33 8.32
CA GLN A 1007 7.72 -31.10 9.55
C GLN A 1007 6.76 -32.28 9.63
N LEU A 1008 5.51 -32.14 9.18
CA LEU A 1008 4.57 -33.25 9.09
C LEU A 1008 5.11 -34.35 8.16
N HIS A 1009 5.64 -33.99 7.00
CA HIS A 1009 6.32 -34.94 6.10
C HIS A 1009 7.49 -35.64 6.78
N GLN A 1010 8.31 -34.90 7.53
CA GLN A 1010 9.43 -35.49 8.27
C GLN A 1010 8.96 -36.48 9.34
N VAL A 1011 7.86 -36.18 10.05
CA VAL A 1011 7.32 -37.07 11.10
C VAL A 1011 6.73 -38.34 10.50
N VAL A 1012 5.98 -38.23 9.39
CA VAL A 1012 5.26 -39.36 8.78
C VAL A 1012 6.14 -40.19 7.87
N GLU A 1013 6.89 -39.55 6.97
CA GLU A 1013 7.68 -40.26 5.95
C GLU A 1013 9.14 -40.48 6.37
N LYS A 1014 9.59 -39.88 7.48
CA LYS A 1014 10.99 -39.91 7.97
C LYS A 1014 12.01 -39.33 6.98
N VAL A 1015 11.56 -38.57 5.98
CA VAL A 1015 12.41 -37.89 4.99
C VAL A 1015 12.57 -36.41 5.36
N LYS A 1016 13.81 -35.91 5.36
CA LYS A 1016 14.05 -34.46 5.51
C LYS A 1016 13.70 -33.75 4.21
N GLN A 1017 12.59 -33.03 4.18
CA GLN A 1017 12.16 -32.23 3.04
C GLN A 1017 12.52 -30.76 3.24
N LYS A 1018 12.99 -30.08 2.18
CA LYS A 1018 13.14 -28.62 2.18
C LYS A 1018 11.76 -27.95 2.17
N PRO A 1019 11.61 -26.76 2.78
CA PRO A 1019 10.34 -26.04 2.79
C PRO A 1019 9.87 -25.79 1.34
N LEU A 1020 8.67 -26.27 1.04
CA LEU A 1020 8.01 -26.06 -0.24
C LEU A 1020 7.50 -24.62 -0.33
N VAL A 1021 7.26 -24.14 -1.55
CA VAL A 1021 6.47 -22.91 -1.75
C VAL A 1021 5.05 -23.17 -1.25
N ALA A 1022 4.44 -22.21 -0.55
CA ALA A 1022 3.17 -22.40 0.17
C ALA A 1022 2.05 -22.99 -0.71
N THR A 1023 1.93 -22.52 -1.95
CA THR A 1023 1.00 -23.01 -2.96
C THR A 1023 1.17 -24.52 -3.23
N TYR A 1024 2.41 -25.00 -3.40
CA TYR A 1024 2.70 -26.44 -3.56
C TYR A 1024 2.57 -27.23 -2.26
N ALA A 1025 2.78 -26.58 -1.12
CA ALA A 1025 2.62 -27.21 0.18
C ALA A 1025 1.16 -27.61 0.46
N GLN A 1026 0.17 -26.92 -0.12
CA GLN A 1026 -1.25 -27.29 -0.03
C GLN A 1026 -1.51 -28.68 -0.65
N SER A 1027 -1.08 -28.88 -1.91
CA SER A 1027 -1.24 -30.17 -2.60
C SER A 1027 -0.47 -31.30 -1.90
N ALA A 1028 0.78 -31.03 -1.49
CA ALA A 1028 1.59 -32.01 -0.77
C ALA A 1028 0.96 -32.39 0.58
N TYR A 1029 0.38 -31.42 1.30
CA TYR A 1029 -0.33 -31.67 2.55
C TYR A 1029 -1.58 -32.53 2.36
N LEU A 1030 -2.42 -32.26 1.35
CA LEU A 1030 -3.61 -33.06 1.07
C LEU A 1030 -3.25 -34.52 0.77
N ARG A 1031 -2.21 -34.76 -0.03
CA ARG A 1031 -1.69 -36.11 -0.29
C ARG A 1031 -1.22 -36.81 1.01
N LEU A 1032 -0.49 -36.08 1.86
CA LEU A 1032 -0.02 -36.59 3.14
C LEU A 1032 -1.18 -36.95 4.08
N LEU A 1033 -2.22 -36.10 4.13
CA LEU A 1033 -3.43 -36.31 4.91
C LEU A 1033 -4.12 -37.61 4.51
N THR A 1034 -4.40 -37.81 3.22
CA THR A 1034 -5.02 -39.03 2.68
C THR A 1034 -4.22 -40.28 3.07
N LYS A 1035 -2.90 -40.27 2.81
CA LYS A 1035 -2.01 -41.40 3.11
C LYS A 1035 -2.02 -41.76 4.59
N THR A 1036 -2.00 -40.75 5.46
CA THR A 1036 -1.95 -40.96 6.92
C THR A 1036 -3.27 -41.47 7.47
N MET A 1037 -4.41 -40.93 7.02
CA MET A 1037 -5.72 -41.41 7.43
C MET A 1037 -5.98 -42.86 6.99
N VAL A 1038 -5.57 -43.23 5.78
CA VAL A 1038 -5.63 -44.63 5.32
C VAL A 1038 -4.75 -45.53 6.20
N GLY A 1039 -3.52 -45.08 6.53
CA GLY A 1039 -2.62 -45.78 7.45
C GLY A 1039 -3.23 -46.02 8.85
N HIS A 1040 -4.13 -45.15 9.31
CA HIS A 1040 -4.83 -45.28 10.60
C HIS A 1040 -6.15 -46.05 10.54
N LYS A 1041 -6.42 -46.75 9.43
CA LYS A 1041 -7.61 -47.60 9.23
C LYS A 1041 -8.93 -46.81 9.22
N PHE A 1042 -8.93 -45.54 8.80
CA PHE A 1042 -10.17 -44.86 8.46
C PHE A 1042 -10.78 -45.45 7.18
N THR A 1043 -12.11 -45.50 7.11
CA THR A 1043 -12.80 -45.92 5.88
C THR A 1043 -12.59 -44.89 4.77
N ILE A 1044 -12.58 -45.33 3.50
CA ILE A 1044 -12.41 -44.42 2.34
C ILE A 1044 -13.48 -43.31 2.36
N ASN A 1045 -14.72 -43.65 2.74
CA ASN A 1045 -15.81 -42.68 2.92
C ASN A 1045 -15.45 -41.58 3.93
N GLN A 1046 -14.82 -41.92 5.06
CA GLN A 1046 -14.39 -40.92 6.05
C GLN A 1046 -13.27 -40.03 5.54
N VAL A 1047 -12.31 -40.56 4.78
CA VAL A 1047 -11.22 -39.78 4.17
C VAL A 1047 -11.78 -38.79 3.14
N VAL A 1048 -12.65 -39.27 2.26
CA VAL A 1048 -13.34 -38.44 1.27
C VAL A 1048 -14.19 -37.35 1.94
N SER A 1049 -14.94 -37.69 2.99
CA SER A 1049 -15.73 -36.71 3.74
C SER A 1049 -14.88 -35.59 4.32
N VAL A 1050 -13.65 -35.84 4.80
CA VAL A 1050 -12.76 -34.78 5.31
C VAL A 1050 -12.34 -33.80 4.22
N ILE A 1051 -11.94 -34.31 3.05
CA ILE A 1051 -11.55 -33.46 1.92
C ILE A 1051 -12.73 -32.60 1.45
N VAL A 1052 -13.92 -33.20 1.36
CA VAL A 1052 -15.15 -32.49 0.96
C VAL A 1052 -15.55 -31.44 2.00
N VAL A 1053 -15.47 -31.73 3.30
CA VAL A 1053 -15.77 -30.75 4.36
C VAL A 1053 -14.80 -29.57 4.30
N ILE A 1054 -13.49 -29.83 4.14
CA ILE A 1054 -12.48 -28.76 4.02
C ILE A 1054 -12.77 -27.86 2.83
N TRP A 1055 -13.12 -28.44 1.68
CA TRP A 1055 -13.46 -27.70 0.48
C TRP A 1055 -14.72 -26.84 0.71
N ILE A 1056 -15.81 -27.40 1.24
CA ILE A 1056 -17.05 -26.65 1.49
C ILE A 1056 -16.81 -25.51 2.48
N MET A 1057 -16.10 -25.75 3.58
CA MET A 1057 -15.79 -24.70 4.57
C MET A 1057 -14.99 -23.55 3.96
N LYS A 1058 -14.14 -23.82 2.96
CA LYS A 1058 -13.36 -22.82 2.25
C LYS A 1058 -14.18 -22.01 1.25
N GLU A 1059 -15.17 -22.62 0.60
CA GLU A 1059 -16.12 -21.90 -0.25
C GLU A 1059 -17.04 -21.01 0.59
N GLN A 1060 -17.48 -21.48 1.76
CA GLN A 1060 -18.35 -20.71 2.67
C GLN A 1060 -17.65 -19.47 3.28
N GLU A 1061 -16.35 -19.55 3.62
CA GLU A 1061 -15.60 -18.37 4.08
C GLU A 1061 -15.55 -17.25 3.03
N ALA A 1062 -15.58 -17.57 1.73
CA ALA A 1062 -15.56 -16.58 0.66
C ALA A 1062 -16.92 -15.88 0.46
N GLU A 1063 -18.02 -16.51 0.89
CA GLU A 1063 -19.38 -15.95 0.79
C GLU A 1063 -19.73 -15.04 1.99
N ASP A 1064 -19.19 -15.33 3.18
CA ASP A 1064 -19.39 -14.54 4.41
C ASP A 1064 -18.53 -13.26 4.48
N GLU A 1065 -17.51 -13.13 3.62
CA GLU A 1065 -16.80 -11.86 3.40
C GLU A 1065 -17.69 -10.90 2.59
N SER A 1066 -18.77 -10.40 3.21
CA SER A 1066 -19.41 -9.17 2.75
C SER A 1066 -18.33 -8.08 2.60
N PRO A 1067 -18.09 -7.55 1.39
CA PRO A 1067 -17.05 -6.57 1.20
C PRO A 1067 -17.46 -5.31 1.96
N ASN A 1068 -16.60 -4.87 2.89
CA ASN A 1068 -16.73 -3.57 3.52
C ASN A 1068 -16.79 -2.51 2.39
N ILE A 1069 -17.96 -1.89 2.24
CA ILE A 1069 -18.39 -1.18 1.01
C ILE A 1069 -17.56 0.07 0.72
N ASP A 1070 -16.72 0.53 1.67
CA ASP A 1070 -15.95 1.78 1.54
C ASP A 1070 -14.59 1.66 0.83
N ASP A 1071 -14.13 0.45 0.44
CA ASP A 1071 -12.79 0.25 -0.15
C ASP A 1071 -12.76 -0.49 -1.50
N ILE A 1072 -13.91 -0.58 -2.20
CA ILE A 1072 -14.02 -1.23 -3.52
C ILE A 1072 -13.61 -0.27 -4.65
N SER A 1073 -12.39 0.28 -4.60
CA SER A 1073 -11.79 0.99 -5.75
C SER A 1073 -10.79 0.15 -6.56
N GLU A 1074 -10.50 -1.06 -6.11
CA GLU A 1074 -9.86 -2.11 -6.90
C GLU A 1074 -10.52 -3.41 -6.48
N MET A 1075 -11.16 -4.12 -7.42
CA MET A 1075 -11.31 -5.56 -7.23
C MET A 1075 -9.88 -6.09 -7.17
N LYS A 1076 -9.32 -6.22 -5.96
CA LYS A 1076 -7.98 -6.76 -5.73
C LYS A 1076 -8.02 -8.23 -6.08
N VAL A 1077 -7.98 -8.51 -7.39
CA VAL A 1077 -7.63 -9.83 -7.93
C VAL A 1077 -6.26 -10.23 -7.40
N PHE A 1078 -5.42 -9.24 -7.08
CA PHE A 1078 -4.09 -9.41 -6.55
C PHE A 1078 -3.87 -8.63 -5.25
N ASP A 1079 -3.13 -9.22 -4.30
CA ASP A 1079 -2.61 -8.48 -3.16
C ASP A 1079 -1.50 -7.49 -3.60
N LYS A 1080 -0.98 -6.71 -2.66
CA LYS A 1080 0.14 -5.76 -2.92
C LYS A 1080 1.44 -6.43 -3.39
N ASN A 1081 1.50 -7.76 -3.43
CA ASN A 1081 2.60 -8.58 -3.89
C ASN A 1081 2.24 -9.39 -5.16
N GLU A 1082 1.18 -9.00 -5.88
CA GLU A 1082 0.74 -9.64 -7.12
C GLU A 1082 0.26 -11.10 -6.97
N VAL A 1083 -0.19 -11.52 -5.77
CA VAL A 1083 -0.73 -12.87 -5.54
C VAL A 1083 -2.22 -12.92 -5.84
N ASN A 1084 -2.63 -13.81 -6.74
CA ASN A 1084 -4.02 -13.96 -7.16
C ASN A 1084 -4.88 -14.58 -6.05
N ILE A 1085 -5.69 -13.77 -5.36
CA ILE A 1085 -6.52 -14.21 -4.23
C ILE A 1085 -7.65 -15.14 -4.71
N TYR A 1086 -8.17 -14.91 -5.92
CA TYR A 1086 -9.19 -15.77 -6.55
C TYR A 1086 -8.60 -17.08 -7.09
N GLY A 1087 -7.37 -17.01 -7.61
CA GLY A 1087 -6.67 -18.15 -8.19
C GLY A 1087 -6.27 -19.20 -7.13
N GLU A 1088 -5.97 -18.79 -5.90
CA GLU A 1088 -5.63 -19.73 -4.81
C GLU A 1088 -6.85 -20.59 -4.38
N LEU A 1089 -8.07 -20.04 -4.40
CA LEU A 1089 -9.30 -20.81 -4.13
C LEU A 1089 -9.60 -21.82 -5.24
N GLU A 1090 -9.48 -21.41 -6.51
CA GLU A 1090 -9.63 -22.33 -7.65
C GLU A 1090 -8.54 -23.42 -7.64
N LEU A 1091 -7.32 -23.06 -7.27
CA LEU A 1091 -6.21 -24.01 -7.19
C LEU A 1091 -6.41 -25.03 -6.05
N LEU A 1092 -6.88 -24.59 -4.88
CA LEU A 1092 -7.22 -25.50 -3.79
C LEU A 1092 -8.36 -26.44 -4.19
N ARG A 1093 -9.38 -25.92 -4.89
CA ARG A 1093 -10.46 -26.72 -5.47
C ARG A 1093 -9.91 -27.78 -6.42
N ASP A 1094 -9.00 -27.41 -7.32
CA ASP A 1094 -8.34 -28.33 -8.25
C ASP A 1094 -7.52 -29.40 -7.51
N TYR A 1095 -6.80 -29.02 -6.46
CA TYR A 1095 -6.06 -29.96 -5.62
C TYR A 1095 -6.96 -30.96 -4.89
N CYS A 1096 -8.08 -30.50 -4.32
CA CYS A 1096 -9.08 -31.37 -3.72
C CYS A 1096 -9.66 -32.36 -4.75
N ILE A 1097 -10.01 -31.89 -5.96
CA ILE A 1097 -10.53 -32.75 -7.04
C ILE A 1097 -9.48 -33.78 -7.49
N ALA A 1098 -8.23 -33.36 -7.68
CA ALA A 1098 -7.14 -34.25 -8.05
C ALA A 1098 -6.92 -35.35 -7.00
N GLU A 1099 -7.05 -35.01 -5.71
CA GLU A 1099 -6.94 -35.98 -4.62
C GLU A 1099 -8.11 -36.97 -4.59
N LEU A 1100 -9.35 -36.50 -4.78
CA LEU A 1100 -10.52 -37.38 -4.87
C LEU A 1100 -10.40 -38.39 -6.03
N LYS A 1101 -9.93 -37.94 -7.19
CA LYS A 1101 -9.67 -38.82 -8.35
C LYS A 1101 -8.56 -39.83 -8.08
N HIS A 1102 -7.50 -39.43 -7.38
CA HIS A 1102 -6.43 -40.35 -7.00
C HIS A 1102 -6.92 -41.43 -6.02
N ILE A 1103 -7.82 -41.08 -5.09
CA ILE A 1103 -8.44 -42.06 -4.19
C ILE A 1103 -9.27 -43.07 -4.99
N GLU A 1104 -10.03 -42.62 -5.99
CA GLU A 1104 -10.83 -43.48 -6.87
C GLU A 1104 -9.95 -44.39 -7.75
N LEU A 1105 -8.87 -43.86 -8.35
CA LEU A 1105 -7.94 -44.64 -9.18
C LEU A 1105 -7.19 -45.74 -8.42
N ASN A 1106 -6.86 -45.51 -7.15
CA ASN A 1106 -6.12 -46.48 -6.33
C ASN A 1106 -7.02 -47.52 -5.65
N ASN A 1107 -8.34 -47.38 -5.72
CA ASN A 1107 -9.29 -48.31 -5.10
C ASN A 1107 -10.30 -48.79 -6.16
N THR A 1108 -9.96 -49.87 -6.86
CA THR A 1108 -10.72 -50.40 -8.02
C THR A 1108 -12.18 -50.76 -7.72
N ASP A 1109 -12.53 -51.00 -6.45
CA ASP A 1109 -13.88 -51.37 -6.00
C ASP A 1109 -14.67 -50.19 -5.39
N TYR A 1110 -14.13 -48.97 -5.46
CA TYR A 1110 -14.72 -47.77 -4.87
C TYR A 1110 -15.07 -46.75 -5.96
N THR A 1111 -16.35 -46.43 -6.10
CA THR A 1111 -16.81 -45.29 -6.93
C THR A 1111 -17.43 -44.22 -6.04
N LEU A 1112 -17.12 -42.96 -6.34
CA LEU A 1112 -17.62 -41.82 -5.56
C LEU A 1112 -19.17 -41.79 -5.60
N ASP A 1113 -19.74 -41.96 -6.80
CA ASP A 1113 -21.19 -41.92 -7.07
C ASP A 1113 -22.00 -42.96 -6.27
N SER A 1114 -21.47 -44.18 -6.10
CA SER A 1114 -22.17 -45.25 -5.36
C SER A 1114 -22.17 -45.04 -3.84
N ASN A 1115 -21.30 -44.16 -3.33
CA ASN A 1115 -21.14 -43.89 -1.90
C ASN A 1115 -21.57 -42.48 -1.47
N ILE A 1116 -22.07 -41.64 -2.39
CA ILE A 1116 -22.49 -40.25 -2.12
C ILE A 1116 -23.40 -40.14 -0.88
N ASP A 1117 -24.41 -40.98 -0.76
CA ASP A 1117 -25.39 -40.87 0.35
C ASP A 1117 -24.76 -41.20 1.72
N LYS A 1118 -23.72 -42.03 1.75
CA LYS A 1118 -22.94 -42.32 2.97
C LYS A 1118 -22.00 -41.17 3.30
N ILE A 1119 -21.38 -40.55 2.28
CA ILE A 1119 -20.51 -39.39 2.43
C ILE A 1119 -21.32 -38.19 2.93
N GLN A 1120 -22.49 -37.91 2.35
CA GLN A 1120 -23.40 -36.83 2.76
C GLN A 1120 -23.76 -36.91 4.24
N LYS A 1121 -24.15 -38.10 4.73
CA LYS A 1121 -24.45 -38.32 6.16
C LYS A 1121 -23.28 -38.04 7.11
N ILE A 1122 -22.04 -38.17 6.65
CA ILE A 1122 -20.85 -37.87 7.45
C ILE A 1122 -20.57 -36.37 7.37
N VAL A 1123 -20.60 -35.78 6.17
CA VAL A 1123 -20.36 -34.34 5.94
C VAL A 1123 -21.36 -33.45 6.68
N ASP A 1124 -22.65 -33.79 6.66
CA ASP A 1124 -23.72 -33.03 7.35
C ASP A 1124 -23.50 -32.97 8.87
N LYS A 1125 -22.77 -33.92 9.48
CA LYS A 1125 -22.45 -33.89 10.91
C LYS A 1125 -21.38 -32.88 11.27
N HIS A 1126 -20.65 -32.37 10.28
CA HIS A 1126 -19.45 -31.55 10.46
C HIS A 1126 -19.58 -30.14 9.85
N LEU A 1127 -20.68 -29.84 9.16
CA LEU A 1127 -20.99 -28.52 8.62
C LEU A 1127 -22.08 -27.83 9.45
N GLN A 1128 -22.03 -26.50 9.51
CA GLN A 1128 -23.08 -25.70 10.18
C GLN A 1128 -24.33 -25.53 9.30
N GLN A 1129 -24.15 -25.51 7.97
CA GLN A 1129 -25.24 -25.43 6.99
C GLN A 1129 -25.21 -26.68 6.09
N PRO A 1130 -26.36 -27.33 5.84
CA PRO A 1130 -26.42 -28.51 4.98
C PRO A 1130 -26.18 -28.09 3.52
N THR A 1131 -25.18 -28.69 2.86
CA THR A 1131 -24.82 -28.41 1.47
C THR A 1131 -25.01 -29.66 0.62
N CYS A 1132 -25.66 -29.55 -0.55
CA CYS A 1132 -25.88 -30.69 -1.45
C CYS A 1132 -24.57 -31.10 -2.14
N ILE A 1133 -23.91 -32.15 -1.65
CA ILE A 1133 -22.63 -32.64 -2.20
C ILE A 1133 -22.83 -33.15 -3.64
N ARG A 1134 -24.01 -33.69 -3.96
CA ARG A 1134 -24.32 -34.19 -5.29
C ARG A 1134 -24.29 -33.07 -6.34
N GLU A 1135 -24.66 -31.85 -6.00
CA GLU A 1135 -24.54 -30.69 -6.90
C GLU A 1135 -23.09 -30.17 -6.95
N LEU A 1136 -22.41 -30.13 -5.80
CA LEU A 1136 -21.00 -29.76 -5.72
C LEU A 1136 -20.11 -30.65 -6.61
N LEU A 1137 -20.29 -31.97 -6.54
CA LEU A 1137 -19.59 -32.97 -7.36
C LEU A 1137 -20.10 -33.07 -8.81
N LYS A 1138 -21.32 -32.60 -9.11
CA LYS A 1138 -21.81 -32.52 -10.51
C LYS A 1138 -21.30 -31.27 -11.22
N SER A 1139 -21.11 -30.16 -10.50
CA SER A 1139 -20.50 -28.94 -11.04
C SER A 1139 -19.07 -29.19 -11.53
N THR A 1140 -18.35 -30.16 -10.95
CA THR A 1140 -16.98 -30.52 -11.34
C THR A 1140 -16.90 -31.41 -12.58
N ALA A 1141 -17.93 -32.21 -12.89
CA ALA A 1141 -17.99 -32.99 -14.13
C ALA A 1141 -17.99 -32.11 -15.40
N LYS A 1142 -18.52 -30.88 -15.32
CA LYS A 1142 -18.47 -29.89 -16.41
C LYS A 1142 -17.09 -29.21 -16.59
N ILE A 1143 -16.23 -29.27 -15.58
CA ILE A 1143 -14.88 -28.63 -15.58
C ILE A 1143 -13.78 -29.69 -15.85
N SER A 1144 -14.12 -30.97 -15.71
CA SER A 1144 -13.20 -32.12 -15.67
C SER A 1144 -12.49 -32.52 -16.99
N SER A 1145 -12.61 -31.81 -18.10
CA SER A 1145 -11.94 -32.21 -19.36
C SER A 1145 -10.76 -31.34 -19.79
N ARG A 1146 -10.45 -30.22 -19.12
CA ARG A 1146 -9.51 -29.21 -19.65
C ARG A 1146 -8.08 -29.17 -19.08
N PHE A 1147 -7.75 -29.91 -18.01
CA PHE A 1147 -6.42 -29.79 -17.35
C PHE A 1147 -5.68 -31.11 -17.04
N ILE A 1148 -6.27 -32.27 -17.30
CA ILE A 1148 -5.73 -33.57 -16.85
C ILE A 1148 -4.43 -33.97 -17.60
N GLY A 1149 -4.12 -33.33 -18.74
CA GLY A 1149 -2.94 -33.67 -19.54
C GLY A 1149 -1.61 -33.00 -19.14
N ILE A 1150 -1.54 -32.27 -18.01
CA ILE A 1150 -0.31 -31.51 -17.63
C ILE A 1150 0.34 -32.04 -16.33
N VAL A 1151 -0.37 -32.85 -15.53
CA VAL A 1151 0.15 -33.36 -14.24
C VAL A 1151 0.51 -34.86 -14.29
N LEU A 1152 0.10 -35.57 -15.35
CA LEU A 1152 0.70 -36.84 -15.77
C LEU A 1152 1.77 -36.56 -16.82
#